data_AF-A0ABD7QP77-F1
#
_entry.id   AF-A0ABD7QP77-F1
#
_cell.length_a   1.000
_cell.length_b   1.000
_cell.length_c   1.000
_cell.angle_alpha   90.00
_cell.angle_beta   90.00
_cell.angle_gamma   90.00
#
_symmetry.space_group_name_H-M   'P 1'
#
loop_
_entity.id
_entity.type
_entity.pdbx_description
1 polymer ?
#
loop_
_entity_poly.entity_id
_entity_poly.type
_entity_poly.pdbx_seq_one_letter_code
_entity_poly.pdbx_strand_id
1 'polypeptide(L)'
;MALNPPLGNTSPEVLLDNAKRLDELVNGPAATVPDRADVPLDSWRQIMAANQEKQDQLDDIITSLDTASFTFPDEPAGIDATTEGQYFRVPQGEGNAVGFNYYKNSAGVAVFVASVASAEITKLLGKDDSQKLAAFTDDDGASALALDERGGIFTADSPEDIRKTIGKTGYDRAPAILKITSADKAVHGFMDEFGGVQLPDLQGSVQENIKRLNKRLSEHLKHRRVLDARECGLDPFSSEDMWYPLQRATNWLGANGGGTIYIPEGAYRISRPITPVAGVGYIGAGKKKARLLPFKATAPFLYRGNETYIDNLLFTGFTIDGENQTLNPASGYLPEIKAIFIQYWSNSIIDDMEIVNIGATGLGVDMHYNCLITRNIVENCGRLAEQGALGASGIGVGTGFLNSEPLYVSQNLCKDNKNYGIFYEPQRGVGAAQDIITTGNVCLGNYAGIADCGVEGLIVSTNQMRGNKHGFLMYPGTNNGGKPGRRGRLQGNIIRGNTENGVTSVCSKTDPLLGEYAFSGNHIYENGKDGINMNYSYPTVKNLNNVIGDNEIYRNGRHGISLEGGDVVNMDIMDNRIYDNGQTTAGHAVNIQVPMSRSSVSNNKLRDTQSTPTQQYPVFATGALTDVDISFNHCVGNAQNTLSLTGAKTRVTTFINPGIDL
;
A
#
# COMPACT_ATOMS: atom_id res chain seq x y z
N MET A 1 -28.65 -17.22 30.34
CA MET A 1 -29.86 -16.44 29.97
C MET A 1 -29.70 -15.95 28.53
N ALA A 2 -30.78 -15.83 27.75
CA ALA A 2 -30.68 -15.23 26.42
C ALA A 2 -30.45 -13.71 26.59
N LEU A 3 -29.46 -13.15 25.89
CA LEU A 3 -29.19 -11.71 25.90
C LEU A 3 -30.44 -10.98 25.38
N ASN A 4 -31.04 -10.13 26.20
CA ASN A 4 -32.22 -9.34 25.83
C ASN A 4 -31.95 -7.86 26.11
N PRO A 5 -31.82 -7.00 25.08
CA PRO A 5 -31.90 -7.32 23.65
C PRO A 5 -30.74 -8.23 23.16
N PRO A 6 -30.89 -8.94 22.02
CA PRO A 6 -29.86 -9.86 21.52
C PRO A 6 -28.57 -9.14 21.11
N LEU A 7 -27.48 -9.90 20.94
CA LEU A 7 -26.23 -9.39 20.37
C LEU A 7 -26.49 -8.78 18.98
N GLY A 8 -25.84 -7.66 18.69
CA GLY A 8 -26.06 -6.91 17.45
C GLY A 8 -27.24 -5.93 17.47
N ASN A 9 -27.98 -5.83 18.59
CA ASN A 9 -29.02 -4.83 18.74
C ASN A 9 -28.41 -3.41 18.92
N THR A 10 -28.87 -2.45 18.11
CA THR A 10 -28.38 -1.06 18.07
C THR A 10 -29.28 -0.07 18.82
N SER A 11 -30.16 -0.56 19.71
CA SER A 11 -31.02 0.30 20.52
C SER A 11 -30.19 1.25 21.39
N PRO A 12 -30.63 2.52 21.54
CA PRO A 12 -29.96 3.51 22.38
C PRO A 12 -29.73 3.04 23.82
N GLU A 13 -30.65 2.25 24.38
CA GLU A 13 -30.59 1.72 25.74
C GLU A 13 -29.42 0.74 25.89
N VAL A 14 -29.24 -0.17 24.93
CA VAL A 14 -28.11 -1.12 24.92
C VAL A 14 -26.78 -0.38 24.77
N LEU A 15 -26.74 0.67 23.96
CA LEU A 15 -25.52 1.46 23.76
C LEU A 15 -25.12 2.20 25.05
N LEU A 16 -26.09 2.79 25.75
CA LEU A 16 -25.87 3.48 27.02
C LEU A 16 -25.45 2.52 28.14
N ASP A 17 -26.10 1.37 28.26
CA ASP A 17 -25.79 0.38 29.30
C ASP A 17 -24.42 -0.27 29.08
N ASN A 18 -24.01 -0.48 27.82
CA ASN A 18 -22.65 -0.93 27.51
C ASN A 18 -21.61 0.15 27.87
N ALA A 19 -21.91 1.43 27.59
CA ALA A 19 -21.00 2.52 27.92
C ALA A 19 -20.80 2.69 29.44
N LYS A 20 -21.88 2.61 30.23
CA LYS A 20 -21.80 2.66 31.70
C LYS A 20 -21.01 1.49 32.27
N ARG A 21 -21.30 0.27 31.81
CA ARG A 21 -20.59 -0.94 32.26
C ARG A 21 -19.11 -0.91 31.89
N LEU A 22 -18.76 -0.36 30.72
CA LEU A 22 -17.38 -0.18 30.33
C LEU A 22 -16.66 0.81 31.26
N ASP A 23 -17.32 1.91 31.64
CA ASP A 23 -16.75 2.86 32.59
C ASP A 23 -16.54 2.24 33.98
N GLU A 24 -17.50 1.44 34.47
CA GLU A 24 -17.38 0.70 35.72
C GLU A 24 -16.24 -0.34 35.70
N LEU A 25 -16.06 -1.04 34.58
CA LEU A 25 -14.99 -2.04 34.41
C LEU A 25 -13.61 -1.41 34.27
N VAL A 26 -13.48 -0.26 33.62
CA VAL A 26 -12.17 0.33 33.29
C VAL A 26 -11.75 1.39 34.31
N ASN A 27 -12.67 2.29 34.68
CA ASN A 27 -12.40 3.45 35.53
C ASN A 27 -12.95 3.31 36.95
N GLY A 28 -13.84 2.34 37.19
CA GLY A 28 -14.46 2.08 38.48
C GLY A 28 -13.51 1.54 39.56
N PRO A 29 -13.99 1.44 40.82
CA PRO A 29 -13.25 0.79 41.90
C PRO A 29 -13.07 -0.73 41.65
N ALA A 30 -12.27 -1.41 42.49
CA ALA A 30 -12.17 -2.86 42.44
C ALA A 30 -13.54 -3.47 42.77
N ALA A 31 -14.17 -4.07 41.76
CA ALA A 31 -15.50 -4.64 41.84
C ALA A 31 -15.73 -5.65 40.72
N THR A 32 -16.61 -6.61 40.98
CA THR A 32 -17.14 -7.51 39.96
C THR A 32 -18.43 -6.91 39.42
N VAL A 33 -18.44 -6.63 38.12
CA VAL A 33 -19.56 -6.02 37.39
C VAL A 33 -20.18 -7.08 36.48
N PRO A 34 -21.47 -7.41 36.60
CA PRO A 34 -22.11 -8.39 35.73
C PRO A 34 -22.18 -7.89 34.29
N ASP A 35 -21.88 -8.76 33.33
CA ASP A 35 -22.11 -8.51 31.91
C ASP A 35 -23.62 -8.51 31.57
N ARG A 36 -23.96 -8.38 30.28
CA ARG A 36 -25.38 -8.36 29.85
C ARG A 36 -26.13 -9.68 30.05
N ALA A 37 -25.43 -10.77 30.34
CA ALA A 37 -25.98 -12.07 30.67
C ALA A 37 -25.87 -12.39 32.17
N ASP A 38 -25.58 -11.37 33.00
CA ASP A 38 -25.30 -11.47 34.43
C ASP A 38 -24.07 -12.33 34.78
N VAL A 39 -23.14 -12.49 33.84
CA VAL A 39 -21.86 -13.17 34.09
C VAL A 39 -20.90 -12.18 34.72
N PRO A 40 -20.32 -12.48 35.89
CA PRO A 40 -19.42 -11.57 36.59
C PRO A 40 -18.16 -11.27 35.75
N LEU A 41 -17.84 -9.98 35.60
CA LEU A 41 -16.59 -9.49 35.03
C LEU A 41 -15.85 -8.66 36.07
N ASP A 42 -14.58 -8.96 36.30
CA ASP A 42 -13.78 -8.19 37.24
C ASP A 42 -13.30 -6.88 36.60
N SER A 43 -13.43 -5.78 37.35
CA SER A 43 -12.89 -4.50 36.92
C SER A 43 -11.37 -4.55 36.84
N TRP A 44 -10.79 -3.65 36.05
CA TRP A 44 -9.35 -3.53 35.89
C TRP A 44 -8.63 -3.42 37.24
N ARG A 45 -9.18 -2.63 38.19
CA ARG A 45 -8.60 -2.49 39.52
C ARG A 45 -8.69 -3.77 40.36
N GLN A 46 -9.73 -4.58 40.19
CA GLN A 46 -9.84 -5.89 40.86
C GLN A 46 -8.85 -6.91 40.30
N ILE A 47 -8.68 -6.94 38.97
CA ILE A 47 -7.67 -7.79 38.31
C ILE A 47 -6.26 -7.41 38.77
N MET A 48 -5.96 -6.11 38.86
CA MET A 48 -4.67 -5.63 39.34
C MET A 48 -4.41 -6.01 40.81
N ALA A 49 -5.43 -5.92 41.68
CA ALA A 49 -5.31 -6.36 43.07
C ALA A 49 -5.04 -7.87 43.18
N ALA A 50 -5.78 -8.69 42.43
CA ALA A 50 -5.57 -10.14 42.40
C ALA A 50 -4.20 -10.54 41.84
N ASN A 51 -3.66 -9.75 40.88
CA ASN A 51 -2.31 -9.96 40.37
C ASN A 51 -1.23 -9.53 41.36
N GLN A 52 -1.45 -8.47 42.13
CA GLN A 52 -0.53 -8.06 43.18
C GLN A 52 -0.46 -9.12 44.28
N GLU A 53 -1.60 -9.67 44.70
CA GLU A 53 -1.65 -10.74 45.72
C GLU A 53 -0.90 -12.00 45.27
N LYS A 54 -0.94 -12.34 43.97
CA LYS A 54 -0.14 -13.43 43.40
C LYS A 54 1.35 -13.10 43.30
N GLN A 55 1.72 -11.84 43.08
CA GLN A 55 3.12 -11.41 43.10
C GLN A 55 3.69 -11.49 44.51
N ASP A 56 2.93 -11.06 45.51
CA ASP A 56 3.32 -11.17 46.92
C ASP A 56 3.51 -12.65 47.31
N GLN A 57 2.64 -13.55 46.86
CA GLN A 57 2.81 -15.01 47.04
C GLN A 57 4.06 -15.56 46.33
N LEU A 58 4.39 -15.06 45.15
CA LEU A 58 5.59 -15.45 44.41
C LEU A 58 6.86 -14.95 45.12
N ASP A 59 6.84 -13.74 45.66
CA ASP A 59 7.95 -13.17 46.42
C ASP A 59 8.16 -13.94 47.73
N ASP A 60 7.10 -14.38 48.41
CA ASP A 60 7.20 -15.29 49.57
C ASP A 60 7.81 -16.65 49.19
N ILE A 61 7.41 -17.24 48.06
CA ILE A 61 7.99 -18.50 47.55
C ILE A 61 9.48 -18.32 47.20
N ILE A 62 9.84 -17.22 46.53
CA ILE A 62 11.22 -16.93 46.13
C ILE A 62 12.10 -16.70 47.37
N THR A 63 11.61 -15.96 48.36
CA THR A 63 12.31 -15.75 49.63
C THR A 63 12.51 -17.06 50.41
N SER A 64 11.55 -17.99 50.32
CA SER A 64 11.67 -19.34 50.90
C SER A 64 12.69 -20.23 50.18
N LEU A 65 12.96 -19.98 48.89
CA LEU A 65 13.95 -20.72 48.10
C LEU A 65 15.37 -20.17 48.29
N ASP A 66 15.54 -18.85 48.48
CA ASP A 66 16.86 -18.20 48.64
C ASP A 66 17.50 -18.44 50.02
N THR A 67 16.70 -18.72 51.04
CA THR A 67 17.19 -19.09 52.39
C THR A 67 17.46 -20.58 52.57
N ALA A 68 17.07 -21.43 51.62
CA ALA A 68 17.15 -22.88 51.73
C ALA A 68 18.39 -23.47 51.05
N SER A 69 19.57 -22.98 51.40
CA SER A 69 20.78 -23.77 51.19
C SER A 69 20.77 -24.89 52.22
N PHE A 70 20.04 -25.99 51.98
CA PHE A 70 19.87 -27.17 52.86
C PHE A 70 21.18 -27.94 53.14
N THR A 71 22.27 -27.22 53.40
CA THR A 71 23.61 -27.68 53.70
C THR A 71 23.93 -27.23 55.11
N PHE A 72 24.01 -28.19 56.03
CA PHE A 72 24.20 -27.91 57.44
C PHE A 72 25.52 -28.53 57.91
N PRO A 73 26.16 -27.97 58.94
CA PRO A 73 27.47 -28.42 59.39
C PRO A 73 27.45 -29.85 59.94
N ASP A 74 26.31 -30.31 60.47
CA ASP A 74 26.11 -31.64 61.03
C ASP A 74 24.65 -32.10 60.94
N GLU A 75 24.40 -33.36 61.27
CA GLU A 75 23.06 -33.97 61.25
C GLU A 75 22.07 -33.27 62.22
N PRO A 76 22.43 -32.95 63.48
CA PRO A 76 21.53 -32.23 64.39
C PRO A 76 21.08 -30.86 63.87
N ALA A 77 22.00 -30.06 63.34
CA ALA A 77 21.64 -28.75 62.77
C ALA A 77 20.72 -28.88 61.56
N GLY A 78 20.90 -29.94 60.75
CA GLY A 78 20.02 -30.24 59.64
C GLY A 78 18.64 -30.73 60.07
N ILE A 79 18.55 -31.52 61.14
CA ILE A 79 17.28 -31.97 61.74
C ILE A 79 16.49 -30.78 62.28
N ASP A 80 17.13 -29.88 63.02
CA ASP A 80 16.46 -28.73 63.61
C ASP A 80 15.95 -27.73 62.55
N ALA A 81 16.67 -27.63 61.43
CA ALA A 81 16.34 -26.73 60.33
C ALA A 81 15.44 -27.35 59.24
N THR A 82 15.08 -28.64 59.34
CA THR A 82 14.22 -29.32 58.37
C THR A 82 13.06 -30.05 59.03
N THR A 83 11.97 -30.24 58.29
CA THR A 83 10.75 -30.92 58.77
C THR A 83 10.60 -32.32 58.16
N GLU A 84 9.66 -33.11 58.69
CA GLU A 84 9.38 -34.47 58.22
C GLU A 84 9.34 -34.55 56.69
N GLY A 85 10.15 -35.44 56.13
CA GLY A 85 10.15 -35.67 54.69
C GLY A 85 11.16 -34.83 53.91
N GLN A 86 11.68 -33.75 54.50
CA GLN A 86 12.62 -32.85 53.83
C GLN A 86 14.04 -33.41 53.84
N TYR A 87 14.77 -33.13 52.76
CA TYR A 87 16.15 -33.54 52.59
C TYR A 87 17.10 -32.41 52.95
N PHE A 88 18.19 -32.76 53.60
CA PHE A 88 19.32 -31.87 53.85
C PHE A 88 20.63 -32.61 53.65
N ARG A 89 21.75 -31.88 53.54
CA ARG A 89 23.07 -32.48 53.33
C ARG A 89 24.12 -31.96 54.31
N VAL A 90 25.04 -32.84 54.66
CA VAL A 90 26.14 -32.58 55.60
C VAL A 90 27.48 -32.88 54.92
N PRO A 91 28.44 -31.93 54.91
CA PRO A 91 29.77 -32.17 54.33
C PRO A 91 30.55 -33.20 55.15
N GLN A 92 31.29 -34.09 54.49
CA GLN A 92 32.00 -35.21 55.14
C GLN A 92 33.48 -34.94 55.46
N GLY A 93 33.93 -33.71 55.25
CA GLY A 93 35.32 -33.28 55.49
C GLY A 93 36.25 -33.47 54.29
N GLU A 94 37.38 -32.78 54.33
CA GLU A 94 38.39 -32.78 53.27
C GLU A 94 39.10 -34.15 53.17
N GLY A 95 39.23 -34.69 51.94
CA GLY A 95 39.92 -35.96 51.66
C GLY A 95 39.06 -37.23 51.63
N ASN A 96 37.74 -37.13 51.82
CA ASN A 96 36.81 -38.27 51.75
C ASN A 96 36.35 -38.55 50.30
N ALA A 97 36.15 -39.84 49.95
CA ALA A 97 35.60 -40.26 48.65
C ALA A 97 34.13 -39.85 48.45
N VAL A 98 33.46 -39.45 49.53
CA VAL A 98 32.14 -38.85 49.55
C VAL A 98 32.27 -37.39 49.99
N GLY A 99 31.78 -36.45 49.19
CA GLY A 99 31.83 -35.02 49.51
C GLY A 99 30.71 -34.59 50.47
N PHE A 100 29.49 -35.09 50.23
CA PHE A 100 28.32 -34.78 51.04
C PHE A 100 27.47 -36.03 51.26
N ASN A 101 26.95 -36.18 52.47
CA ASN A 101 25.86 -37.11 52.76
C ASN A 101 24.55 -36.34 52.78
N TYR A 102 23.57 -36.83 52.03
CA TYR A 102 22.20 -36.39 52.07
C TYR A 102 21.42 -37.26 53.05
N TYR A 103 20.64 -36.58 53.88
CA TYR A 103 19.76 -37.15 54.87
C TYR A 103 18.34 -36.66 54.62
N LYS A 104 17.37 -37.44 55.06
CA LYS A 104 15.96 -37.07 55.15
C LYS A 104 15.63 -37.00 56.63
N ASN A 105 15.10 -35.87 57.09
CA ASN A 105 14.54 -35.83 58.42
C ASN A 105 13.28 -36.70 58.44
N SER A 106 13.31 -37.81 59.19
CA SER A 106 12.16 -38.66 59.42
C SER A 106 11.99 -38.95 60.90
N ALA A 107 10.83 -38.55 61.42
CA ALA A 107 10.42 -38.46 62.80
C ALA A 107 11.45 -37.76 63.72
N GLY A 108 12.15 -36.73 63.23
CA GLY A 108 13.20 -36.04 63.98
C GLY A 108 14.53 -36.79 64.01
N VAL A 109 14.72 -37.79 63.13
CA VAL A 109 15.95 -38.55 62.98
C VAL A 109 16.52 -38.34 61.57
N ALA A 110 17.84 -38.14 61.48
CA ALA A 110 18.55 -37.97 60.22
C ALA A 110 18.71 -39.33 59.56
N VAL A 111 17.77 -39.70 58.69
CA VAL A 111 17.85 -40.94 57.95
C VAL A 111 18.74 -40.69 56.74
N PHE A 112 19.90 -41.33 56.67
CA PHE A 112 20.78 -41.24 55.50
C PHE A 112 20.05 -41.72 54.23
N VAL A 113 20.22 -41.00 53.14
CA VAL A 113 19.49 -41.20 51.88
C VAL A 113 20.46 -41.55 50.76
N ALA A 114 21.48 -40.72 50.59
CA ALA A 114 22.42 -40.84 49.49
C ALA A 114 23.71 -40.09 49.81
N SER A 115 24.81 -40.55 49.26
CA SER A 115 26.09 -39.86 49.30
C SER A 115 26.43 -39.33 47.92
N VAL A 116 26.90 -38.09 47.83
CA VAL A 116 27.48 -37.55 46.59
C VAL A 116 28.96 -37.84 46.57
N ALA A 117 29.38 -38.58 45.55
CA ALA A 117 30.78 -38.87 45.25
C ALA A 117 31.60 -37.58 45.20
N SER A 118 32.73 -37.56 45.90
CA SER A 118 33.75 -36.53 45.68
C SER A 118 34.52 -36.85 44.40
N ALA A 119 35.35 -35.91 43.95
CA ALA A 119 36.22 -36.10 42.79
C ALA A 119 37.13 -37.35 42.90
N GLU A 120 37.26 -37.94 44.09
CA GLU A 120 38.04 -39.15 44.36
C GLU A 120 37.38 -40.46 43.89
N ILE A 121 36.06 -40.50 43.63
CA ILE A 121 35.36 -41.73 43.18
C ILE A 121 35.69 -42.13 41.73
N THR A 122 36.20 -41.19 40.93
CA THR A 122 36.68 -41.44 39.55
C THR A 122 37.81 -42.48 39.51
N LYS A 123 38.43 -42.79 40.66
CA LYS A 123 39.49 -43.80 40.80
C LYS A 123 38.97 -45.23 41.01
N LEU A 124 37.66 -45.48 41.19
CA LEU A 124 37.12 -46.77 41.67
C LEU A 124 36.19 -47.57 40.73
N LEU A 125 35.82 -47.07 39.54
CA LEU A 125 34.92 -47.78 38.63
C LEU A 125 35.66 -48.35 37.42
N GLY A 126 36.31 -49.51 37.63
CA GLY A 126 36.77 -50.40 36.56
C GLY A 126 35.60 -51.22 35.98
N LYS A 127 35.56 -51.31 34.66
CA LYS A 127 34.55 -51.96 33.79
C LYS A 127 34.31 -53.45 34.06
N ASP A 128 33.14 -53.94 33.63
CA ASP A 128 33.01 -55.24 32.95
C ASP A 128 31.99 -55.17 31.79
N ASP A 129 32.31 -55.88 30.71
CA ASP A 129 31.90 -55.72 29.31
C ASP A 129 30.66 -56.55 28.90
N SER A 130 29.74 -56.83 29.83
CA SER A 130 28.50 -57.57 29.52
C SER A 130 27.27 -56.66 29.57
N GLN A 131 26.87 -56.21 28.38
CA GLN A 131 25.64 -55.46 28.12
C GLN A 131 24.38 -56.31 28.46
N LYS A 132 23.88 -56.31 29.71
CA LYS A 132 22.43 -56.47 30.01
C LYS A 132 22.03 -56.25 31.47
N LEU A 133 20.83 -55.67 31.57
CA LEU A 133 20.07 -55.22 32.75
C LEU A 133 19.22 -56.32 33.40
N ALA A 134 18.77 -56.05 34.62
CA ALA A 134 18.01 -56.92 35.54
C ALA A 134 16.64 -57.39 35.03
N ALA A 135 16.28 -58.65 35.32
CA ALA A 135 14.98 -59.28 35.00
C ALA A 135 14.19 -59.62 36.28
N PHE A 136 12.86 -59.54 36.23
CA PHE A 136 11.93 -59.94 37.29
C PHE A 136 11.04 -61.11 36.81
N THR A 137 11.09 -62.25 37.50
CA THR A 137 10.36 -63.49 37.20
C THR A 137 9.19 -63.76 38.17
N ASP A 138 8.19 -64.52 37.73
CA ASP A 138 7.09 -65.01 38.58
C ASP A 138 7.42 -66.32 39.33
N ASP A 139 6.46 -66.82 40.13
CA ASP A 139 6.62 -67.97 41.03
C ASP A 139 6.87 -69.32 40.31
N ASP A 140 6.62 -69.40 39.00
CA ASP A 140 6.92 -70.57 38.16
C ASP A 140 8.20 -70.36 37.30
N GLY A 141 8.93 -69.25 37.52
CA GLY A 141 10.19 -68.94 36.86
C GLY A 141 10.06 -68.40 35.44
N ALA A 142 8.86 -67.98 35.02
CA ALA A 142 8.64 -67.32 33.74
C ALA A 142 8.88 -65.80 33.88
N SER A 143 9.51 -65.20 32.86
CA SER A 143 9.79 -63.77 32.83
C SER A 143 8.50 -62.98 32.64
N ALA A 144 8.00 -62.34 33.71
CA ALA A 144 6.76 -61.57 33.65
C ALA A 144 6.96 -60.18 33.02
N LEU A 145 8.11 -59.53 33.27
CA LEU A 145 8.44 -58.18 32.82
C LEU A 145 9.93 -58.03 32.49
N ALA A 146 10.25 -57.48 31.31
CA ALA A 146 11.60 -57.16 30.90
C ALA A 146 11.76 -55.65 30.62
N LEU A 147 12.90 -55.09 31.07
CA LEU A 147 13.36 -53.72 30.82
C LEU A 147 14.57 -53.75 29.90
N ASP A 148 14.50 -53.04 28.78
CA ASP A 148 15.65 -52.88 27.90
C ASP A 148 16.52 -51.66 28.29
N GLU A 149 17.68 -51.54 27.66
CA GLU A 149 18.65 -50.44 27.84
C GLU A 149 18.12 -49.04 27.51
N ARG A 150 16.94 -48.96 26.88
CA ARG A 150 16.24 -47.70 26.50
C ARG A 150 15.02 -47.46 27.37
N GLY A 151 14.80 -48.31 28.37
CA GLY A 151 13.71 -48.23 29.31
C GLY A 151 12.36 -48.66 28.72
N GLY A 152 12.28 -49.50 27.69
CA GLY A 152 11.03 -50.10 27.18
C GLY A 152 10.47 -51.18 28.12
N ILE A 153 9.14 -51.36 28.17
CA ILE A 153 8.46 -52.34 29.05
C ILE A 153 7.75 -53.40 28.20
N PHE A 154 8.11 -54.67 28.41
CA PHE A 154 7.59 -55.82 27.67
C PHE A 154 6.96 -56.85 28.60
N THR A 155 5.87 -57.49 28.16
CA THR A 155 5.23 -58.64 28.82
C THR A 155 5.60 -59.94 28.11
N ALA A 156 5.57 -61.07 28.82
CA ALA A 156 6.03 -62.39 28.36
C ALA A 156 5.62 -62.79 26.93
N ASP A 157 4.40 -62.44 26.49
CA ASP A 157 3.82 -62.92 25.22
C ASP A 157 3.70 -61.84 24.12
N SER A 158 4.30 -60.67 24.31
CA SER A 158 4.22 -59.56 23.33
C SER A 158 5.60 -59.06 22.89
N PRO A 159 5.90 -59.06 21.58
CA PRO A 159 7.13 -58.46 21.05
C PRO A 159 7.08 -56.92 20.97
N GLU A 160 5.98 -56.27 21.38
CA GLU A 160 5.82 -54.82 21.35
C GLU A 160 5.77 -54.19 22.75
N ASP A 161 6.37 -53.00 22.89
CA ASP A 161 6.27 -52.14 24.09
C ASP A 161 4.80 -51.81 24.38
N ILE A 162 4.36 -52.15 25.59
CA ILE A 162 2.96 -52.04 26.01
C ILE A 162 2.43 -50.59 25.96
N ARG A 163 3.32 -49.58 26.00
CA ARG A 163 2.95 -48.17 25.83
C ARG A 163 2.38 -47.86 24.45
N LYS A 164 2.79 -48.59 23.41
CA LYS A 164 2.29 -48.40 22.04
C LYS A 164 0.88 -48.94 21.82
N THR A 165 0.44 -49.87 22.66
CA THR A 165 -0.89 -50.50 22.56
C THR A 165 -1.95 -49.71 23.31
N ILE A 166 -1.58 -49.10 24.44
CA ILE A 166 -2.48 -48.24 25.26
C ILE A 166 -2.87 -46.95 24.50
N GLY A 167 -2.06 -46.49 23.54
CA GLY A 167 -2.38 -45.33 22.71
C GLY A 167 -3.43 -45.55 21.60
N LYS A 168 -3.90 -46.79 21.38
CA LYS A 168 -4.77 -47.14 20.23
C LYS A 168 -6.27 -47.31 20.56
N THR A 169 -6.70 -47.16 21.82
CA THR A 169 -8.09 -47.42 22.24
C THR A 169 -8.98 -46.17 22.41
N GLY A 170 -8.58 -45.03 21.85
CA GLY A 170 -9.39 -43.80 21.80
C GLY A 170 -9.98 -43.54 20.41
N TYR A 171 -10.81 -44.47 19.88
CA TYR A 171 -11.60 -44.22 18.67
C TYR A 171 -13.03 -43.83 19.05
N ASP A 172 -13.34 -42.54 18.96
CA ASP A 172 -14.72 -42.05 18.95
C ASP A 172 -15.27 -42.12 17.51
N ARG A 173 -16.43 -42.73 17.35
CA ARG A 173 -17.06 -43.02 16.05
C ARG A 173 -18.12 -41.97 15.73
N ALA A 174 -17.72 -40.78 15.25
CA ALA A 174 -18.60 -39.87 14.50
C ALA A 174 -17.79 -38.81 13.72
N PRO A 175 -17.99 -38.61 12.41
CA PRO A 175 -17.42 -37.48 11.69
C PRO A 175 -18.29 -36.25 11.92
N ALA A 176 -18.10 -35.55 13.04
CA ALA A 176 -18.69 -34.22 13.21
C ALA A 176 -17.80 -33.20 12.49
N ILE A 177 -18.12 -32.91 11.22
CA ILE A 177 -17.62 -31.72 10.54
C ILE A 177 -18.17 -30.51 11.31
N LEU A 178 -17.34 -29.89 12.16
CA LEU A 178 -17.69 -28.68 12.88
C LEU A 178 -17.70 -27.50 11.89
N LYS A 179 -18.88 -27.19 11.36
CA LYS A 179 -19.11 -26.01 10.51
C LYS A 179 -19.24 -24.78 11.40
N ILE A 180 -18.50 -23.73 11.09
CA ILE A 180 -18.69 -22.41 11.69
C ILE A 180 -19.77 -21.72 10.86
N THR A 181 -21.02 -21.78 11.32
CA THR A 181 -22.16 -21.12 10.67
C THR A 181 -22.59 -19.89 11.47
N SER A 182 -22.88 -18.78 10.78
CA SER A 182 -23.68 -17.68 11.34
C SER A 182 -25.18 -17.97 11.18
N ALA A 183 -26.03 -17.11 11.76
CA ALA A 183 -27.49 -17.23 11.74
C ALA A 183 -28.11 -17.35 10.32
N ASP A 184 -27.39 -16.92 9.27
CA ASP A 184 -27.88 -16.89 7.87
C ASP A 184 -27.49 -18.13 7.04
N LYS A 185 -27.08 -19.24 7.67
CA LYS A 185 -26.76 -20.54 7.02
C LYS A 185 -25.63 -20.53 5.97
N ALA A 186 -24.87 -19.44 5.81
CA ALA A 186 -23.61 -19.47 5.07
C ALA A 186 -22.53 -20.17 5.90
N VAL A 187 -21.82 -21.14 5.31
CA VAL A 187 -20.70 -21.83 5.95
C VAL A 187 -19.46 -20.93 5.82
N HIS A 188 -19.02 -20.32 6.94
CA HIS A 188 -17.84 -19.44 6.98
C HIS A 188 -16.52 -20.21 7.17
N GLY A 189 -16.62 -21.52 7.38
CA GLY A 189 -15.50 -22.43 7.46
C GLY A 189 -15.93 -23.79 8.01
N PHE A 190 -15.11 -24.82 7.78
CA PHE A 190 -15.33 -26.15 8.32
C PHE A 190 -14.01 -26.79 8.73
N MET A 191 -14.02 -27.62 9.77
CA MET A 191 -12.85 -28.40 10.15
C MET A 191 -12.86 -29.75 9.39
N ASP A 192 -11.74 -30.08 8.74
CA ASP A 192 -11.55 -31.37 8.07
C ASP A 192 -11.24 -32.51 9.06
N GLU A 193 -11.22 -33.74 8.56
CA GLU A 193 -11.01 -34.96 9.34
C GLU A 193 -9.60 -35.06 9.97
N PHE A 194 -8.67 -34.20 9.55
CA PHE A 194 -7.32 -34.10 10.09
C PHE A 194 -7.16 -32.90 11.06
N GLY A 195 -8.26 -32.24 11.41
CA GLY A 195 -8.28 -31.07 12.31
C GLY A 195 -7.89 -29.75 11.64
N GLY A 196 -7.75 -29.72 10.31
CA GLY A 196 -7.48 -28.52 9.51
C GLY A 196 -8.72 -27.64 9.38
N VAL A 197 -8.62 -26.36 9.73
CA VAL A 197 -9.71 -25.40 9.57
C VAL A 197 -9.71 -24.90 8.13
N GLN A 198 -10.75 -25.18 7.37
CA GLN A 198 -10.96 -24.74 6.00
C GLN A 198 -11.82 -23.48 6.01
N LEU A 199 -11.41 -22.44 5.30
CA LEU A 199 -12.18 -21.19 5.16
C LEU A 199 -12.52 -20.98 3.67
N PRO A 200 -13.64 -20.32 3.34
CA PRO A 200 -13.96 -19.91 1.98
C PRO A 200 -12.80 -19.14 1.33
N ASP A 201 -12.57 -19.37 0.04
CA ASP A 201 -11.53 -18.73 -0.80
C ASP A 201 -10.06 -19.02 -0.42
N LEU A 202 -9.79 -19.81 0.62
CA LEU A 202 -8.45 -20.31 0.94
C LEU A 202 -8.20 -21.68 0.28
N GLN A 203 -7.07 -21.81 -0.42
CA GLN A 203 -6.62 -23.10 -0.92
C GLN A 203 -5.95 -23.90 0.20
N GLY A 204 -6.64 -24.92 0.72
CA GLY A 204 -6.17 -25.79 1.81
C GLY A 204 -6.45 -25.21 3.20
N SER A 205 -6.11 -25.97 4.25
CA SER A 205 -6.46 -25.57 5.62
C SER A 205 -5.68 -24.32 6.06
N VAL A 206 -6.20 -23.59 7.04
CA VAL A 206 -5.51 -22.48 7.72
C VAL A 206 -4.17 -22.95 8.27
N GLN A 207 -4.10 -24.15 8.85
CA GLN A 207 -2.88 -24.74 9.37
C GLN A 207 -1.86 -25.06 8.26
N GLU A 208 -2.30 -25.56 7.10
CA GLU A 208 -1.42 -25.74 5.93
C GLU A 208 -0.93 -24.42 5.37
N ASN A 209 -1.80 -23.41 5.32
CA ASN A 209 -1.44 -22.07 4.90
C ASN A 209 -0.44 -21.43 5.87
N ILE A 210 -0.63 -21.59 7.18
CA ILE A 210 0.33 -21.16 8.21
C ILE A 210 1.65 -21.93 8.06
N LYS A 211 1.64 -23.25 7.84
CA LYS A 211 2.86 -24.03 7.59
C LYS A 211 3.57 -23.58 6.32
N ARG A 212 2.85 -23.31 5.24
CA ARG A 212 3.37 -22.77 3.98
C ARG A 212 3.95 -21.37 4.17
N LEU A 213 3.28 -20.54 4.95
CA LEU A 213 3.74 -19.19 5.30
C LEU A 213 5.00 -19.25 6.15
N ASN A 214 5.04 -20.13 7.17
CA ASN A 214 6.20 -20.37 8.01
C ASN A 214 7.36 -20.99 7.22
N LYS A 215 7.09 -21.87 6.26
CA LYS A 215 8.11 -22.42 5.36
C LYS A 215 8.66 -21.34 4.43
N ARG A 216 7.80 -20.54 3.79
CA ARG A 216 8.22 -19.38 3.00
C ARG A 216 9.01 -18.41 3.86
N LEU A 217 8.53 -18.04 5.04
CA LEU A 217 9.23 -17.16 5.98
C LEU A 217 10.59 -17.74 6.37
N SER A 218 10.66 -19.03 6.69
CA SER A 218 11.91 -19.73 7.00
C SER A 218 12.85 -19.77 5.79
N GLU A 219 12.34 -19.91 4.57
CA GLU A 219 13.12 -19.79 3.34
C GLU A 219 13.59 -18.35 3.12
N HIS A 220 12.74 -17.35 3.33
CA HIS A 220 13.09 -15.92 3.25
C HIS A 220 14.18 -15.56 4.27
N LEU A 221 14.08 -16.07 5.50
CA LEU A 221 15.09 -15.92 6.56
C LEU A 221 16.37 -16.68 6.23
N LYS A 222 16.29 -17.94 5.76
CA LYS A 222 17.45 -18.75 5.35
C LYS A 222 18.23 -18.15 4.18
N HIS A 223 17.56 -17.45 3.27
CA HIS A 223 18.18 -16.80 2.12
C HIS A 223 18.55 -15.33 2.39
N ARG A 224 18.41 -14.82 3.62
CA ARG A 224 18.64 -13.40 3.98
C ARG A 224 18.00 -12.42 2.98
N ARG A 225 16.76 -12.70 2.56
CA ARG A 225 16.04 -11.87 1.57
C ARG A 225 15.60 -10.50 2.13
N VAL A 226 15.90 -10.20 3.39
CA VAL A 226 15.80 -8.87 3.98
C VAL A 226 17.14 -8.55 4.62
N LEU A 227 17.76 -7.45 4.21
CA LEU A 227 19.03 -6.96 4.72
C LEU A 227 18.77 -5.61 5.42
N ASP A 228 19.05 -5.53 6.71
CA ASP A 228 19.06 -4.26 7.40
C ASP A 228 20.26 -3.43 6.94
N ALA A 229 20.03 -2.23 6.42
CA ALA A 229 21.10 -1.40 5.89
C ALA A 229 22.16 -1.04 6.95
N ARG A 230 21.84 -1.13 8.26
CA ARG A 230 22.82 -0.97 9.36
C ARG A 230 23.92 -2.03 9.31
N GLU A 231 23.61 -3.24 8.86
CA GLU A 231 24.62 -4.30 8.67
C GLU A 231 25.65 -3.92 7.60
N CYS A 232 25.30 -3.00 6.69
CA CYS A 232 26.21 -2.45 5.69
C CYS A 232 26.93 -1.17 6.14
N GLY A 233 26.67 -0.70 7.36
CA GLY A 233 27.25 0.51 7.95
C GLY A 233 26.38 1.76 7.79
N LEU A 234 25.07 1.61 7.52
CA LEU A 234 24.17 2.76 7.50
C LEU A 234 23.95 3.25 8.94
N ASP A 235 24.30 4.50 9.22
CA ASP A 235 24.25 5.07 10.56
C ASP A 235 23.22 6.23 10.61
N PRO A 236 22.12 6.11 11.37
CA PRO A 236 21.11 7.17 11.49
C PRO A 236 21.58 8.41 12.25
N PHE A 237 22.70 8.33 12.98
CA PHE A 237 23.24 9.43 13.77
C PHE A 237 24.41 10.13 13.09
N SER A 238 24.89 9.59 11.97
CA SER A 238 26.03 10.15 11.25
C SER A 238 25.63 11.38 10.42
N SER A 239 26.48 12.40 10.46
CA SER A 239 26.40 13.55 9.55
C SER A 239 27.11 13.30 8.20
N GLU A 240 27.77 12.15 8.05
CA GLU A 240 28.53 11.80 6.85
C GLU A 240 27.62 11.41 5.69
N ASP A 241 28.21 11.29 4.51
CA ASP A 241 27.52 10.77 3.33
C ASP A 241 27.22 9.26 3.47
N MET A 242 25.94 8.92 3.36
CA MET A 242 25.39 7.58 3.56
C MET A 242 25.13 6.82 2.25
N TRP A 243 25.65 7.33 1.13
CA TRP A 243 25.59 6.63 -0.16
C TRP A 243 26.23 5.23 -0.11
N TYR A 244 27.42 5.11 0.47
CA TYR A 244 28.23 3.89 0.39
C TYR A 244 27.58 2.68 1.09
N PRO A 245 27.03 2.81 2.33
CA PRO A 245 26.27 1.72 2.95
C PRO A 245 25.07 1.23 2.13
N LEU A 246 24.28 2.15 1.55
CA LEU A 246 23.13 1.77 0.73
C LEU A 246 23.56 1.08 -0.57
N GLN A 247 24.56 1.60 -1.28
CA GLN A 247 25.07 0.94 -2.49
C GLN A 247 25.67 -0.44 -2.18
N ARG A 248 26.36 -0.58 -1.04
CA ARG A 248 26.89 -1.86 -0.57
C ARG A 248 25.77 -2.87 -0.32
N ALA A 249 24.69 -2.45 0.35
CA ALA A 249 23.51 -3.30 0.58
C ALA A 249 22.87 -3.74 -0.74
N THR A 250 22.73 -2.82 -1.70
CA THR A 250 22.22 -3.11 -3.05
C THR A 250 23.08 -4.13 -3.78
N ASN A 251 24.39 -3.95 -3.79
CA ASN A 251 25.31 -4.86 -4.46
C ASN A 251 25.32 -6.24 -3.81
N TRP A 252 25.27 -6.30 -2.47
CA TRP A 252 25.27 -7.55 -1.73
C TRP A 252 24.00 -8.36 -2.03
N LEU A 253 22.81 -7.75 -1.97
CA LEU A 253 21.58 -8.46 -2.31
C LEU A 253 21.53 -8.85 -3.78
N GLY A 254 21.95 -7.96 -4.69
CA GLY A 254 22.03 -8.27 -6.12
C GLY A 254 22.91 -9.49 -6.40
N ALA A 255 24.07 -9.60 -5.75
CA ALA A 255 24.95 -10.75 -5.86
C ALA A 255 24.38 -12.04 -5.23
N ASN A 256 23.42 -11.92 -4.31
CA ASN A 256 22.76 -13.04 -3.62
C ASN A 256 21.36 -13.36 -4.19
N GLY A 257 21.07 -12.95 -5.43
CA GLY A 257 19.83 -13.29 -6.13
C GLY A 257 18.63 -12.40 -5.80
N GLY A 258 18.86 -11.21 -5.24
CA GLY A 258 17.85 -10.22 -4.92
C GLY A 258 17.38 -10.26 -3.46
N GLY A 259 16.34 -9.50 -3.14
CA GLY A 259 15.78 -9.36 -1.81
C GLY A 259 15.41 -7.91 -1.50
N THR A 260 15.36 -7.55 -0.23
CA THR A 260 14.88 -6.24 0.20
C THR A 260 15.83 -5.59 1.20
N ILE A 261 16.18 -4.34 0.95
CA ILE A 261 16.92 -3.51 1.88
C ILE A 261 15.92 -2.85 2.81
N TYR A 262 16.11 -3.02 4.11
CA TYR A 262 15.40 -2.25 5.11
C TYR A 262 16.22 -0.99 5.47
N ILE A 263 15.60 0.18 5.30
CA ILE A 263 16.15 1.49 5.66
C ILE A 263 15.51 1.90 6.99
N PRO A 264 16.27 1.91 8.10
CA PRO A 264 15.73 2.28 9.40
C PRO A 264 15.35 3.77 9.47
N GLU A 265 14.75 4.15 10.59
CA GLU A 265 14.49 5.54 10.90
C GLU A 265 15.80 6.33 11.01
N GLY A 266 15.85 7.47 10.34
CA GLY A 266 17.04 8.31 10.26
C GLY A 266 17.00 9.26 9.06
N ALA A 267 17.91 10.23 9.08
CA ALA A 267 18.08 11.22 8.03
C ALA A 267 19.43 11.02 7.33
N TYR A 268 19.41 10.46 6.13
CA TYR A 268 20.60 9.97 5.45
C TYR A 268 20.99 10.88 4.29
N ARG A 269 22.16 11.52 4.37
CA ARG A 269 22.68 12.37 3.29
C ARG A 269 23.17 11.52 2.14
N ILE A 270 22.80 11.86 0.90
CA ILE A 270 23.16 11.09 -0.30
C ILE A 270 23.87 11.99 -1.31
N SER A 271 25.17 11.80 -1.48
CA SER A 271 26.01 12.68 -2.33
C SER A 271 26.01 12.34 -3.81
N ARG A 272 25.64 11.11 -4.14
CA ARG A 272 25.67 10.54 -5.50
C ARG A 272 24.62 9.43 -5.63
N PRO A 273 24.27 9.00 -6.85
CA PRO A 273 23.20 8.03 -7.03
C PRO A 273 23.58 6.62 -6.57
N ILE A 274 22.65 5.95 -5.87
CA ILE A 274 22.61 4.49 -5.76
C ILE A 274 22.14 3.96 -7.11
N THR A 275 22.83 2.97 -7.65
CA THR A 275 22.42 2.24 -8.85
C THR A 275 21.59 1.02 -8.44
N PRO A 276 20.26 1.00 -8.70
CA PRO A 276 19.42 -0.16 -8.46
C PRO A 276 19.91 -1.40 -9.23
N VAL A 277 19.62 -2.58 -8.69
CA VAL A 277 19.92 -3.88 -9.29
C VAL A 277 18.62 -4.69 -9.35
N ALA A 278 18.47 -5.51 -10.39
CA ALA A 278 17.28 -6.32 -10.60
C ALA A 278 16.97 -7.21 -9.37
N GLY A 279 15.69 -7.31 -9.01
CA GLY A 279 15.24 -8.09 -7.85
C GLY A 279 15.53 -7.50 -6.48
N VAL A 280 16.08 -6.27 -6.39
CA VAL A 280 16.36 -5.59 -5.12
C VAL A 280 15.30 -4.52 -4.84
N GLY A 281 14.59 -4.68 -3.73
CA GLY A 281 13.64 -3.71 -3.18
C GLY A 281 14.22 -2.84 -2.07
N TYR A 282 13.61 -1.69 -1.82
CA TYR A 282 13.93 -0.73 -0.78
C TYR A 282 12.68 -0.47 0.05
N ILE A 283 12.73 -0.81 1.34
CA ILE A 283 11.64 -0.61 2.30
C ILE A 283 12.15 0.27 3.43
N GLY A 284 11.47 1.37 3.71
CA GLY A 284 11.79 2.20 4.87
C GLY A 284 10.99 1.87 6.12
N ALA A 285 11.44 2.43 7.25
CA ALA A 285 10.73 2.42 8.53
C ALA A 285 9.37 3.17 8.50
N GLY A 286 9.05 3.87 7.41
CA GLY A 286 7.85 4.66 7.20
C GLY A 286 8.15 6.04 6.59
N LYS A 287 7.14 6.64 5.95
CA LYS A 287 7.17 8.06 5.54
C LYS A 287 7.53 8.95 6.74
N LYS A 288 8.36 9.95 6.50
CA LYS A 288 8.96 10.89 7.48
C LYS A 288 9.91 10.27 8.51
N LYS A 289 10.03 8.95 8.58
CA LYS A 289 10.93 8.24 9.50
C LYS A 289 12.25 7.92 8.83
N ALA A 290 12.22 7.13 7.77
CA ALA A 290 13.38 6.90 6.92
C ALA A 290 13.43 8.02 5.86
N ARG A 291 14.45 8.88 5.90
CA ARG A 291 14.57 10.04 5.01
C ARG A 291 15.88 10.00 4.25
N LEU A 292 15.82 9.91 2.92
CA LEU A 292 16.97 10.12 2.05
C LEU A 292 17.04 11.60 1.65
N LEU A 293 18.19 12.21 1.91
CA LEU A 293 18.45 13.64 1.72
C LEU A 293 19.51 13.83 0.61
N PRO A 294 19.14 13.71 -0.67
CA PRO A 294 20.05 14.03 -1.75
C PRO A 294 20.46 15.51 -1.69
N PHE A 295 21.71 15.81 -2.02
CA PHE A 295 22.22 17.18 -2.05
C PHE A 295 23.04 17.44 -3.32
N LYS A 296 23.27 18.72 -3.64
CA LYS A 296 23.81 19.17 -4.94
C LYS A 296 22.86 18.80 -6.10
N ALA A 297 23.34 18.87 -7.33
CA ALA A 297 22.58 18.45 -8.52
C ALA A 297 22.66 16.92 -8.70
N THR A 298 21.95 16.15 -7.87
CA THR A 298 22.07 14.69 -7.83
C THR A 298 20.75 14.02 -7.52
N ALA A 299 20.44 12.92 -8.23
CA ALA A 299 19.37 12.00 -7.85
C ALA A 299 19.90 10.88 -6.93
N PRO A 300 19.20 10.50 -5.85
CA PRO A 300 19.64 9.43 -4.96
C PRO A 300 19.50 8.05 -5.60
N PHE A 301 18.61 7.86 -6.58
CA PHE A 301 18.56 6.62 -7.37
C PHE A 301 18.70 6.93 -8.87
N LEU A 302 19.60 6.21 -9.54
CA LEU A 302 19.82 6.35 -10.98
C LEU A 302 20.10 5.01 -11.67
N TYR A 303 19.30 4.72 -12.69
CA TYR A 303 19.56 3.64 -13.66
C TYR A 303 19.09 4.08 -15.05
N ARG A 304 19.98 4.14 -16.04
CA ARG A 304 19.60 4.54 -17.41
C ARG A 304 19.30 3.37 -18.33
N GLY A 305 19.69 2.15 -17.95
CA GLY A 305 19.43 0.90 -18.69
C GLY A 305 20.05 0.78 -20.09
N ASN A 306 20.27 1.88 -20.82
CA ASN A 306 20.65 1.90 -22.22
C ASN A 306 19.87 0.83 -23.01
N GLU A 307 18.54 0.84 -22.90
CA GLU A 307 17.60 -0.12 -23.53
C GLU A 307 17.59 -1.52 -22.92
N THR A 308 18.31 -1.73 -21.81
CA THR A 308 18.21 -2.93 -20.99
C THR A 308 17.25 -2.71 -19.83
N TYR A 309 16.26 -3.58 -19.71
CA TYR A 309 15.29 -3.51 -18.61
C TYR A 309 15.89 -3.98 -17.29
N ILE A 310 15.71 -3.18 -16.24
CA ILE A 310 15.84 -3.63 -14.85
C ILE A 310 14.52 -4.15 -14.33
N ASP A 311 14.53 -5.34 -13.76
CA ASP A 311 13.31 -6.06 -13.41
C ASP A 311 13.10 -6.19 -11.90
N ASN A 312 11.84 -6.27 -11.47
CA ASN A 312 11.44 -6.62 -10.11
C ASN A 312 12.03 -5.68 -9.03
N LEU A 313 11.78 -4.37 -9.18
CA LEU A 313 12.11 -3.35 -8.19
C LEU A 313 10.91 -3.05 -7.29
N LEU A 314 11.21 -2.72 -6.03
CA LEU A 314 10.22 -2.22 -5.07
C LEU A 314 10.80 -0.98 -4.39
N PHE A 315 10.02 0.10 -4.33
CA PHE A 315 10.30 1.27 -3.50
C PHE A 315 9.10 1.52 -2.62
N THR A 316 9.24 1.43 -1.31
CA THR A 316 8.11 1.70 -0.41
C THR A 316 8.47 2.16 1.00
N GLY A 317 7.63 3.02 1.57
CA GLY A 317 7.66 3.32 3.00
C GLY A 317 8.81 4.21 3.46
N PHE A 318 9.30 5.13 2.62
CA PHE A 318 10.27 6.16 3.04
C PHE A 318 10.07 7.48 2.32
N THR A 319 10.75 8.51 2.83
CA THR A 319 10.77 9.85 2.25
C THR A 319 12.04 10.10 1.47
N ILE A 320 11.93 10.72 0.30
CA ILE A 320 13.05 11.36 -0.38
C ILE A 320 12.79 12.87 -0.37
N ASP A 321 13.70 13.62 0.26
CA ASP A 321 13.55 15.06 0.46
C ASP A 321 14.72 15.81 -0.19
N GLY A 322 14.41 16.47 -1.30
CA GLY A 322 15.35 17.19 -2.14
C GLY A 322 15.67 18.60 -1.68
N GLU A 323 15.30 19.02 -0.47
CA GLU A 323 15.52 20.38 0.04
C GLU A 323 16.99 20.85 -0.10
N ASN A 324 17.94 19.92 0.05
CA ASN A 324 19.38 20.19 -0.05
C ASN A 324 19.94 20.08 -1.49
N GLN A 325 19.12 19.72 -2.48
CA GLN A 325 19.51 19.78 -3.88
C GLN A 325 19.67 21.23 -4.32
N THR A 326 20.65 21.49 -5.17
CA THR A 326 20.95 22.83 -5.69
C THR A 326 21.16 22.78 -7.19
N LEU A 327 21.10 23.94 -7.84
CA LEU A 327 21.52 24.07 -9.23
C LEU A 327 22.97 23.60 -9.40
N ASN A 328 23.29 23.06 -10.57
CA ASN A 328 24.65 22.74 -10.91
C ASN A 328 25.46 24.05 -11.07
N PRO A 329 26.61 24.22 -10.41
CA PRO A 329 27.38 25.46 -10.49
C PRO A 329 27.85 25.84 -11.91
N ALA A 330 28.06 24.85 -12.79
CA ALA A 330 28.54 25.06 -14.16
C ALA A 330 27.40 25.06 -15.19
N SER A 331 26.45 24.14 -15.05
CA SER A 331 25.39 23.92 -16.06
C SER A 331 24.02 24.50 -15.69
N GLY A 332 23.86 25.05 -14.48
CA GLY A 332 22.58 25.57 -14.00
C GLY A 332 21.56 24.46 -13.73
N TYR A 333 20.34 24.63 -14.25
CA TYR A 333 19.26 23.64 -14.10
C TYR A 333 19.56 22.37 -14.90
N LEU A 334 19.34 21.21 -14.27
CA LEU A 334 19.50 19.90 -14.88
C LEU A 334 18.23 19.06 -14.67
N PRO A 335 17.61 18.50 -15.73
CA PRO A 335 16.44 17.63 -15.62
C PRO A 335 16.69 16.36 -14.79
N GLU A 336 17.95 15.96 -14.64
CA GLU A 336 18.41 14.80 -13.87
C GLU A 336 18.35 14.96 -12.35
N ILE A 337 18.06 16.16 -11.84
CA ILE A 337 17.91 16.42 -10.38
C ILE A 337 16.57 15.83 -9.91
N LYS A 338 16.49 14.50 -9.83
CA LYS A 338 15.26 13.75 -9.53
C LYS A 338 15.29 13.05 -8.18
N ALA A 339 14.17 12.51 -7.71
CA ALA A 339 14.18 11.60 -6.54
C ALA A 339 14.51 10.17 -6.99
N ILE A 340 13.78 9.68 -7.99
CA ILE A 340 14.04 8.40 -8.63
C ILE A 340 14.20 8.65 -10.11
N PHE A 341 15.39 8.37 -10.65
CA PHE A 341 15.66 8.45 -12.08
C PHE A 341 15.95 7.07 -12.65
N ILE A 342 14.93 6.40 -13.17
CA ILE A 342 15.06 5.05 -13.71
C ILE A 342 14.50 5.04 -15.13
N GLN A 343 15.21 4.39 -16.04
CA GLN A 343 14.76 4.14 -17.41
C GLN A 343 14.82 2.64 -17.68
N TYR A 344 13.89 2.14 -18.50
CA TYR A 344 13.77 0.72 -18.87
C TYR A 344 13.58 -0.14 -17.61
N TRP A 345 12.38 -0.13 -17.04
CA TRP A 345 12.08 -0.86 -15.81
C TRP A 345 10.80 -1.68 -15.95
N SER A 346 10.80 -2.89 -15.39
CA SER A 346 9.70 -3.83 -15.56
C SER A 346 9.31 -4.55 -14.27
N ASN A 347 8.06 -5.02 -14.21
CA ASN A 347 7.51 -5.81 -13.11
C ASN A 347 7.78 -5.19 -11.73
N SER A 348 7.62 -3.86 -11.64
CA SER A 348 8.14 -3.07 -10.53
C SER A 348 7.06 -2.19 -9.90
N ILE A 349 7.24 -1.89 -8.61
CA ILE A 349 6.26 -1.19 -7.79
C ILE A 349 6.92 -0.01 -7.07
N ILE A 350 6.30 1.16 -7.17
CA ILE A 350 6.60 2.34 -6.35
C ILE A 350 5.35 2.67 -5.55
N ASP A 351 5.43 2.46 -4.23
CA ASP A 351 4.27 2.43 -3.36
C ASP A 351 4.49 3.13 -2.02
N ASP A 352 3.52 3.89 -1.53
CA ASP A 352 3.57 4.50 -0.18
C ASP A 352 4.84 5.36 0.08
N MET A 353 5.34 6.04 -0.96
CA MET A 353 6.48 6.95 -0.85
C MET A 353 6.05 8.37 -0.51
N GLU A 354 6.94 9.14 0.12
CA GLU A 354 6.83 10.60 0.19
C GLU A 354 8.01 11.24 -0.54
N ILE A 355 7.74 12.03 -1.57
CA ILE A 355 8.75 12.63 -2.43
C ILE A 355 8.52 14.13 -2.44
N VAL A 356 9.45 14.87 -1.83
CA VAL A 356 9.25 16.28 -1.53
C VAL A 356 10.44 17.14 -1.91
N ASN A 357 10.19 18.39 -2.29
CA ASN A 357 11.20 19.45 -2.50
C ASN A 357 12.26 19.14 -3.56
N ILE A 358 11.96 18.25 -4.49
CA ILE A 358 12.91 17.78 -5.50
C ILE A 358 13.22 18.90 -6.49
N GLY A 359 14.50 19.03 -6.84
CA GLY A 359 14.97 20.11 -7.70
C GLY A 359 14.34 20.13 -9.10
N ALA A 360 14.23 18.97 -9.74
CA ALA A 360 13.53 18.74 -11.00
C ALA A 360 12.36 17.76 -10.80
N THR A 361 12.35 16.59 -11.45
CA THR A 361 11.18 15.68 -11.39
C THR A 361 11.21 14.80 -10.15
N GLY A 362 10.09 14.62 -9.44
CA GLY A 362 10.00 13.69 -8.32
C GLY A 362 10.32 12.25 -8.75
N LEU A 363 9.36 11.61 -9.41
CA LEU A 363 9.54 10.33 -10.08
C LEU A 363 9.79 10.58 -11.56
N GLY A 364 11.03 10.42 -12.03
CA GLY A 364 11.34 10.36 -13.46
C GLY A 364 11.60 8.94 -13.89
N VAL A 365 10.53 8.23 -14.23
CA VAL A 365 10.53 6.80 -14.48
C VAL A 365 10.10 6.54 -15.92
N ASP A 366 11.04 6.19 -16.77
CA ASP A 366 10.86 6.19 -18.22
C ASP A 366 10.90 4.76 -18.78
N MET A 367 10.17 4.50 -19.88
CA MET A 367 10.14 3.21 -20.61
C MET A 367 9.80 2.03 -19.70
N HIS A 368 8.62 2.08 -19.09
CA HIS A 368 8.14 1.05 -18.16
C HIS A 368 7.55 -0.16 -18.91
N TYR A 369 7.44 -1.30 -18.22
CA TYR A 369 6.66 -2.45 -18.68
C TYR A 369 6.08 -3.23 -17.51
N ASN A 370 4.77 -3.29 -17.39
CA ASN A 370 4.07 -3.95 -16.28
C ASN A 370 4.47 -3.38 -14.91
N CYS A 371 4.20 -2.09 -14.71
CA CYS A 371 4.58 -1.38 -13.47
C CYS A 371 3.39 -0.75 -12.75
N LEU A 372 3.57 -0.46 -11.46
CA LEU A 372 2.57 0.19 -10.59
C LEU A 372 3.20 1.35 -9.82
N ILE A 373 2.56 2.52 -9.89
CA ILE A 373 2.90 3.69 -9.08
C ILE A 373 1.67 4.05 -8.25
N THR A 374 1.70 3.79 -6.94
CA THR A 374 0.50 3.95 -6.11
C THR A 374 0.71 4.49 -4.70
N ARG A 375 -0.31 5.16 -4.14
CA ARG A 375 -0.32 5.65 -2.75
C ARG A 375 0.83 6.59 -2.39
N ASN A 376 1.45 7.23 -3.37
CA ASN A 376 2.57 8.14 -3.16
C ASN A 376 2.10 9.57 -2.91
N ILE A 377 2.88 10.31 -2.11
CA ILE A 377 2.79 11.76 -1.99
C ILE A 377 3.94 12.35 -2.77
N VAL A 378 3.66 13.20 -3.76
CA VAL A 378 4.66 13.90 -4.55
C VAL A 378 4.37 15.39 -4.52
N GLU A 379 5.20 16.15 -3.80
CA GLU A 379 4.93 17.53 -3.47
C GLU A 379 6.12 18.45 -3.73
N ASN A 380 5.85 19.65 -4.26
CA ASN A 380 6.85 20.69 -4.49
C ASN A 380 8.08 20.20 -5.31
N CYS A 381 7.85 19.29 -6.26
CA CYS A 381 8.86 18.90 -7.22
C CYS A 381 8.98 19.96 -8.34
N GLY A 382 10.17 20.11 -8.89
CA GLY A 382 10.51 21.17 -9.83
C GLY A 382 10.87 22.47 -9.12
N ARG A 383 11.31 22.38 -7.85
CA ARG A 383 11.63 23.52 -6.99
C ARG A 383 12.68 24.45 -7.60
N LEU A 384 13.63 23.89 -8.36
CA LEU A 384 14.71 24.63 -9.01
C LEU A 384 14.42 24.96 -10.49
N ALA A 385 13.23 24.61 -10.98
CA ALA A 385 12.83 24.78 -12.36
C ALA A 385 11.96 26.03 -12.55
N GLU A 386 12.06 26.62 -13.73
CA GLU A 386 11.01 27.49 -14.26
C GLU A 386 9.88 26.64 -14.86
N GLN A 387 8.68 27.22 -14.94
CA GLN A 387 7.54 26.55 -15.57
C GLN A 387 7.84 26.26 -17.04
N GLY A 388 7.58 25.03 -17.48
CA GLY A 388 7.85 24.57 -18.85
C GLY A 388 9.26 24.01 -19.06
N ALA A 389 10.15 24.09 -18.07
CA ALA A 389 11.46 23.44 -18.15
C ALA A 389 11.32 21.91 -18.30
N LEU A 390 12.29 21.28 -18.96
CA LEU A 390 12.30 19.82 -19.15
C LEU A 390 12.21 19.08 -17.79
N GLY A 391 11.28 18.13 -17.70
CA GLY A 391 10.98 17.42 -16.45
C GLY A 391 10.12 18.24 -15.49
N ALA A 392 10.65 18.55 -14.30
CA ALA A 392 10.02 19.36 -13.25
C ALA A 392 8.57 18.97 -12.86
N SER A 393 8.23 17.68 -12.99
CA SER A 393 6.90 17.16 -12.65
C SER A 393 6.94 16.37 -11.35
N GLY A 394 5.78 16.12 -10.74
CA GLY A 394 5.66 15.19 -9.64
C GLY A 394 5.99 13.78 -10.13
N ILE A 395 5.10 13.21 -10.94
CA ILE A 395 5.29 11.92 -11.61
C ILE A 395 5.47 12.18 -13.11
N GLY A 396 6.70 12.09 -13.59
CA GLY A 396 7.04 12.19 -15.02
C GLY A 396 7.41 10.83 -15.58
N VAL A 397 6.67 10.40 -16.60
CA VAL A 397 6.84 9.10 -17.25
C VAL A 397 7.21 9.29 -18.71
N GLY A 398 8.46 8.98 -19.05
CA GLY A 398 8.89 8.83 -20.43
C GLY A 398 8.28 7.57 -21.05
N THR A 399 7.77 7.69 -22.28
CA THR A 399 7.06 6.62 -23.00
C THR A 399 7.59 6.44 -24.42
N GLY A 400 7.08 5.42 -25.10
CA GLY A 400 7.22 5.25 -26.55
C GLY A 400 8.47 4.49 -26.97
N PHE A 401 8.97 3.60 -26.11
CA PHE A 401 9.96 2.58 -26.48
C PHE A 401 9.29 1.30 -26.99
N LEU A 402 8.23 0.85 -26.31
CA LEU A 402 7.41 -0.29 -26.74
C LEU A 402 6.05 0.17 -27.27
N ASN A 403 5.38 -0.71 -28.03
CA ASN A 403 4.00 -0.49 -28.42
C ASN A 403 3.05 -0.61 -27.23
N SER A 404 3.21 -1.65 -26.42
CA SER A 404 2.50 -1.86 -25.16
C SER A 404 3.46 -1.55 -24.01
N GLU A 405 3.12 -0.55 -23.20
CA GLU A 405 3.84 -0.15 -22.00
C GLU A 405 2.84 -0.17 -20.83
N PRO A 406 2.47 -1.34 -20.27
CA PRO A 406 1.43 -1.39 -19.25
C PRO A 406 1.86 -0.69 -17.97
N LEU A 407 1.07 0.28 -17.52
CA LEU A 407 1.30 1.03 -16.28
C LEU A 407 0.01 1.43 -15.60
N TYR A 408 -0.01 1.21 -14.29
CA TYR A 408 -1.06 1.69 -13.41
C TYR A 408 -0.51 2.82 -12.54
N VAL A 409 -1.07 4.02 -12.67
CA VAL A 409 -0.79 5.15 -11.79
C VAL A 409 -2.04 5.46 -10.98
N SER A 410 -2.05 5.08 -9.71
CA SER A 410 -3.28 5.15 -8.92
C SER A 410 -3.14 5.63 -7.49
N GLN A 411 -4.16 6.31 -6.97
CA GLN A 411 -4.23 6.70 -5.55
C GLN A 411 -3.07 7.60 -5.07
N ASN A 412 -2.46 8.37 -5.97
CA ASN A 412 -1.38 9.29 -5.62
C ASN A 412 -1.92 10.69 -5.29
N LEU A 413 -1.22 11.40 -4.40
CA LEU A 413 -1.40 12.83 -4.15
C LEU A 413 -0.24 13.59 -4.81
N CYS A 414 -0.54 14.41 -5.81
CA CYS A 414 0.45 15.20 -6.54
C CYS A 414 0.16 16.69 -6.36
N LYS A 415 0.99 17.39 -5.58
CA LYS A 415 0.68 18.74 -5.11
C LYS A 415 1.80 19.75 -5.39
N ASP A 416 1.43 20.93 -5.86
CA ASP A 416 2.31 22.10 -6.00
C ASP A 416 3.60 21.80 -6.80
N ASN A 417 3.54 20.88 -7.77
CA ASN A 417 4.67 20.58 -8.65
C ASN A 417 4.74 21.62 -9.77
N LYS A 418 5.96 21.99 -10.17
CA LYS A 418 6.20 23.11 -11.11
C LYS A 418 5.46 22.94 -12.44
N ASN A 419 5.56 21.76 -13.05
CA ASN A 419 4.88 21.43 -14.29
C ASN A 419 3.61 20.61 -14.03
N TYR A 420 3.76 19.31 -13.81
CA TYR A 420 2.60 18.42 -13.80
C TYR A 420 2.50 17.64 -12.51
N GLY A 421 1.28 17.34 -12.10
CA GLY A 421 1.06 16.30 -11.09
C GLY A 421 1.52 14.95 -11.63
N ILE A 422 0.91 14.53 -12.74
CA ILE A 422 1.25 13.31 -13.50
C ILE A 422 1.39 13.67 -14.99
N PHE A 423 2.41 13.14 -15.64
CA PHE A 423 2.72 13.47 -17.03
C PHE A 423 3.29 12.28 -17.79
N TYR A 424 2.79 12.10 -19.02
CA TYR A 424 3.26 11.10 -19.97
C TYR A 424 3.81 11.78 -21.22
N GLU A 425 5.05 11.48 -21.59
CA GLU A 425 5.71 12.10 -22.74
C GLU A 425 6.52 11.11 -23.55
N PRO A 426 6.38 11.10 -24.88
CA PRO A 426 7.20 10.25 -25.73
C PRO A 426 8.65 10.75 -25.74
N GLN A 427 9.57 9.81 -25.55
CA GLN A 427 11.01 10.09 -25.46
C GLN A 427 11.83 9.41 -26.56
N ARG A 428 11.26 8.42 -27.26
CA ARG A 428 11.96 7.65 -28.30
C ARG A 428 11.27 7.66 -29.66
N GLY A 429 9.96 7.91 -29.71
CA GLY A 429 9.18 8.02 -30.96
C GLY A 429 9.13 6.73 -31.79
N VAL A 430 9.48 5.57 -31.21
CA VAL A 430 9.51 4.27 -31.89
C VAL A 430 8.30 3.40 -31.56
N GLY A 431 7.76 3.52 -30.35
CA GLY A 431 6.59 2.78 -29.87
C GLY A 431 5.37 3.67 -29.65
N ALA A 432 4.19 3.06 -29.67
CA ALA A 432 2.91 3.75 -29.48
C ALA A 432 2.54 4.07 -28.01
N ALA A 433 3.20 3.41 -27.03
CA ALA A 433 2.89 3.52 -25.60
C ALA A 433 1.40 3.30 -25.26
N GLN A 434 0.94 2.07 -25.38
CA GLN A 434 -0.42 1.64 -25.05
C GLN A 434 -0.50 1.06 -23.63
N ASP A 435 -1.72 0.85 -23.14
CA ASP A 435 -2.04 0.13 -21.90
C ASP A 435 -1.74 0.87 -20.58
N ILE A 436 -1.84 2.21 -20.60
CA ILE A 436 -1.65 3.05 -19.41
C ILE A 436 -3.01 3.44 -18.80
N ILE A 437 -3.14 3.22 -17.48
CA ILE A 437 -4.33 3.55 -16.69
C ILE A 437 -3.96 4.48 -15.54
N THR A 438 -4.59 5.65 -15.49
CA THR A 438 -4.42 6.67 -14.44
C THR A 438 -5.72 6.85 -13.66
N THR A 439 -5.76 6.42 -12.40
CA THR A 439 -7.03 6.36 -11.65
C THR A 439 -6.98 6.70 -10.17
N GLY A 440 -8.00 7.39 -9.66
CA GLY A 440 -8.11 7.69 -8.23
C GLY A 440 -7.04 8.63 -7.67
N ASN A 441 -6.37 9.41 -8.51
CA ASN A 441 -5.34 10.35 -8.08
C ASN A 441 -5.93 11.72 -7.73
N VAL A 442 -5.22 12.48 -6.91
CA VAL A 442 -5.55 13.86 -6.54
C VAL A 442 -4.39 14.78 -6.96
N CYS A 443 -4.63 15.64 -7.94
CA CYS A 443 -3.64 16.57 -8.47
C CYS A 443 -4.03 18.03 -8.17
N LEU A 444 -3.22 18.72 -7.36
CA LEU A 444 -3.53 20.03 -6.79
C LEU A 444 -2.43 21.06 -7.06
N GLY A 445 -2.79 22.27 -7.48
CA GLY A 445 -1.85 23.41 -7.50
C GLY A 445 -0.71 23.33 -8.51
N ASN A 446 -0.73 22.38 -9.44
CA ASN A 446 0.31 22.19 -10.46
C ASN A 446 0.05 23.10 -11.68
N TYR A 447 0.99 23.20 -12.63
CA TYR A 447 0.67 23.81 -13.93
C TYR A 447 -0.40 22.99 -14.69
N ALA A 448 -0.27 21.66 -14.77
CA ALA A 448 -1.43 20.82 -15.08
C ALA A 448 -1.58 19.65 -14.11
N GLY A 449 -2.82 19.24 -13.84
CA GLY A 449 -3.09 18.11 -12.97
C GLY A 449 -2.55 16.80 -13.55
N ILE A 450 -3.07 16.41 -14.71
CA ILE A 450 -2.61 15.25 -15.49
C ILE A 450 -2.38 15.71 -16.94
N ALA A 451 -1.29 15.28 -17.55
CA ALA A 451 -0.95 15.62 -18.92
C ALA A 451 -0.63 14.40 -19.81
N ASP A 452 -1.24 14.37 -21.00
CA ASP A 452 -1.11 13.31 -22.02
C ASP A 452 -0.47 13.88 -23.29
N CYS A 453 0.77 13.47 -23.56
CA CYS A 453 1.58 14.02 -24.64
C CYS A 453 1.93 13.00 -25.72
N GLY A 454 1.11 11.96 -25.88
CA GLY A 454 1.16 11.12 -27.06
C GLY A 454 0.84 9.66 -26.82
N VAL A 455 0.28 9.32 -25.65
CA VAL A 455 -0.12 7.97 -25.31
C VAL A 455 -1.29 7.56 -26.21
N GLU A 456 -1.25 6.32 -26.68
CA GLU A 456 -2.37 5.73 -27.40
C GLU A 456 -3.27 4.96 -26.45
N GLY A 457 -4.53 5.39 -26.34
CA GLY A 457 -5.50 4.68 -25.50
C GLY A 457 -5.39 4.96 -24.00
N LEU A 458 -4.79 6.09 -23.59
CA LEU A 458 -4.70 6.46 -22.17
C LEU A 458 -6.10 6.47 -21.51
N ILE A 459 -6.25 5.76 -20.40
CA ILE A 459 -7.47 5.82 -19.59
C ILE A 459 -7.19 6.68 -18.35
N VAL A 460 -7.90 7.80 -18.24
CA VAL A 460 -7.86 8.70 -17.08
C VAL A 460 -9.23 8.71 -16.42
N SER A 461 -9.34 8.06 -15.26
CA SER A 461 -10.63 7.88 -14.61
C SER A 461 -10.64 8.12 -13.10
N THR A 462 -11.78 8.59 -12.57
CA THR A 462 -12.00 8.77 -11.12
C THR A 462 -10.96 9.64 -10.40
N ASN A 463 -10.30 10.56 -11.11
CA ASN A 463 -9.32 11.48 -10.54
C ASN A 463 -9.96 12.80 -10.10
N GLN A 464 -9.28 13.52 -9.20
CA GLN A 464 -9.59 14.90 -8.82
C GLN A 464 -8.48 15.84 -9.26
N MET A 465 -8.78 16.81 -10.11
CA MET A 465 -7.83 17.78 -10.66
C MET A 465 -8.28 19.19 -10.31
N ARG A 466 -7.64 19.82 -9.33
CA ARG A 466 -8.12 21.08 -8.75
C ARG A 466 -7.05 22.12 -8.50
N GLY A 467 -7.39 23.40 -8.68
CA GLY A 467 -6.45 24.50 -8.38
C GLY A 467 -5.20 24.50 -9.24
N ASN A 468 -5.13 23.68 -10.29
CA ASN A 468 -4.03 23.69 -11.25
C ASN A 468 -4.24 24.85 -12.24
N LYS A 469 -3.28 25.13 -13.13
CA LYS A 469 -3.58 26.03 -14.25
C LYS A 469 -4.50 25.36 -15.28
N HIS A 470 -4.21 24.11 -15.63
CA HIS A 470 -5.07 23.25 -16.44
C HIS A 470 -5.41 21.98 -15.65
N GLY A 471 -6.65 21.52 -15.68
CA GLY A 471 -7.00 20.25 -15.03
C GLY A 471 -6.36 19.06 -15.74
N PHE A 472 -6.85 18.77 -16.95
CA PHE A 472 -6.29 17.79 -17.87
C PHE A 472 -5.69 18.49 -19.09
N LEU A 473 -4.44 18.19 -19.43
CA LEU A 473 -3.71 18.85 -20.52
C LEU A 473 -3.25 17.85 -21.57
N MET A 474 -3.75 17.96 -22.78
CA MET A 474 -3.27 17.23 -23.94
C MET A 474 -2.39 18.18 -24.76
N TYR A 475 -1.08 17.90 -24.86
CA TYR A 475 -0.16 18.81 -25.53
C TYR A 475 1.14 18.13 -26.02
N PRO A 476 2.04 18.81 -26.77
CA PRO A 476 3.23 18.17 -27.35
C PRO A 476 4.37 17.75 -26.40
N GLY A 477 4.24 17.95 -25.08
CA GLY A 477 5.31 17.68 -24.12
C GLY A 477 6.29 18.84 -23.92
N THR A 478 7.07 18.77 -22.84
CA THR A 478 8.15 19.71 -22.49
C THR A 478 9.32 19.61 -23.47
N ASN A 479 9.59 18.41 -23.98
CA ASN A 479 10.61 18.15 -24.99
C ASN A 479 10.14 18.48 -26.41
N ASN A 480 8.86 18.86 -26.57
CA ASN A 480 8.22 19.06 -27.87
C ASN A 480 8.38 17.86 -28.81
N GLY A 481 8.55 16.65 -28.27
CA GLY A 481 8.72 15.40 -29.01
C GLY A 481 7.40 14.66 -29.26
N GLY A 482 6.35 15.04 -28.54
CA GLY A 482 5.04 14.42 -28.59
C GLY A 482 3.98 15.22 -29.31
N LYS A 483 2.73 14.84 -29.04
CA LYS A 483 1.49 15.43 -29.54
C LYS A 483 0.37 15.17 -28.52
N PRO A 484 -0.76 15.89 -28.55
CA PRO A 484 -1.95 15.45 -27.84
C PRO A 484 -2.21 13.94 -28.01
N GLY A 485 -2.54 13.26 -26.91
CA GLY A 485 -2.87 11.84 -26.91
C GLY A 485 -4.03 11.50 -27.84
N ARG A 486 -4.16 10.22 -28.17
CA ARG A 486 -5.14 9.70 -29.15
C ARG A 486 -5.84 8.46 -28.63
N ARG A 487 -7.08 8.22 -29.06
CA ARG A 487 -7.88 7.04 -28.69
C ARG A 487 -8.12 6.88 -27.18
N GLY A 488 -7.84 7.92 -26.40
CA GLY A 488 -7.91 7.87 -24.94
C GLY A 488 -9.31 8.11 -24.41
N ARG A 489 -9.46 7.95 -23.10
CA ARG A 489 -10.70 8.17 -22.35
C ARG A 489 -10.43 9.00 -21.11
N LEU A 490 -11.07 10.16 -21.04
CA LEU A 490 -11.18 10.94 -19.81
C LEU A 490 -12.58 10.70 -19.23
N GLN A 491 -12.70 9.86 -18.20
CA GLN A 491 -13.99 9.41 -17.70
C GLN A 491 -14.22 9.50 -16.19
N GLY A 492 -15.36 10.03 -15.74
CA GLY A 492 -15.72 10.00 -14.32
C GLY A 492 -14.82 10.85 -13.41
N ASN A 493 -14.20 11.91 -13.93
CA ASN A 493 -13.28 12.76 -13.15
C ASN A 493 -13.98 14.01 -12.60
N ILE A 494 -13.42 14.55 -11.51
CA ILE A 494 -13.79 15.87 -10.97
C ILE A 494 -12.68 16.86 -11.33
N ILE A 495 -12.99 17.83 -12.19
CA ILE A 495 -12.05 18.81 -12.73
C ILE A 495 -12.57 20.20 -12.39
N ARG A 496 -12.01 20.83 -11.35
CA ARG A 496 -12.60 22.07 -10.84
C ARG A 496 -11.65 23.09 -10.28
N GLY A 497 -12.06 24.36 -10.33
CA GLY A 497 -11.30 25.44 -9.68
C GLY A 497 -9.91 25.61 -10.26
N ASN A 498 -9.65 25.17 -11.49
CA ASN A 498 -8.37 25.40 -12.16
C ASN A 498 -8.32 26.86 -12.65
N THR A 499 -7.15 27.50 -12.66
CA THR A 499 -7.05 28.95 -12.93
C THR A 499 -7.30 29.32 -14.39
N GLU A 500 -7.09 28.38 -15.32
CA GLU A 500 -7.55 28.48 -16.70
C GLU A 500 -8.66 27.47 -16.99
N ASN A 501 -8.38 26.44 -17.79
CA ASN A 501 -9.43 25.54 -18.28
C ASN A 501 -9.47 24.24 -17.48
N GLY A 502 -10.64 23.58 -17.47
CA GLY A 502 -10.76 22.23 -16.96
C GLY A 502 -9.97 21.24 -17.82
N VAL A 503 -10.28 21.16 -19.11
CA VAL A 503 -9.55 20.38 -20.11
C VAL A 503 -8.94 21.35 -21.13
N THR A 504 -7.69 21.13 -21.48
CA THR A 504 -6.99 21.89 -22.53
C THR A 504 -6.35 20.92 -23.51
N SER A 505 -6.68 21.04 -24.79
CA SER A 505 -5.98 20.34 -25.87
C SER A 505 -5.32 21.35 -26.79
N VAL A 506 -4.00 21.31 -26.88
CA VAL A 506 -3.21 22.23 -27.70
C VAL A 506 -2.20 21.49 -28.54
N CYS A 507 -2.00 21.91 -29.78
CA CYS A 507 -1.04 21.29 -30.67
C CYS A 507 -0.32 22.37 -31.48
N SER A 508 1.00 22.42 -31.34
CA SER A 508 1.90 23.26 -32.14
C SER A 508 2.62 22.46 -33.23
N LYS A 509 2.16 21.24 -33.51
CA LYS A 509 2.69 20.42 -34.62
C LYS A 509 1.90 20.66 -35.89
N THR A 510 2.52 20.38 -37.03
CA THR A 510 1.90 20.57 -38.35
C THR A 510 1.33 19.28 -38.93
N ASP A 511 1.79 18.13 -38.43
CA ASP A 511 1.43 16.81 -38.92
C ASP A 511 0.14 16.29 -38.26
N PRO A 512 -0.66 15.48 -38.99
CA PRO A 512 -2.02 15.12 -38.57
C PRO A 512 -2.10 14.51 -37.16
N LEU A 513 -3.23 14.77 -36.48
CA LEU A 513 -3.65 14.12 -35.24
C LEU A 513 -4.74 13.10 -35.55
N LEU A 514 -4.65 11.92 -34.92
CA LEU A 514 -5.66 10.87 -35.08
C LEU A 514 -6.93 11.15 -34.26
N GLY A 515 -6.83 11.91 -33.16
CA GLY A 515 -7.96 12.26 -32.30
C GLY A 515 -8.55 11.02 -31.60
N GLU A 516 -9.85 10.76 -31.77
CA GLU A 516 -10.56 9.60 -31.22
C GLU A 516 -10.64 9.57 -29.68
N TYR A 517 -10.57 10.73 -29.03
CA TYR A 517 -10.66 10.84 -27.57
C TYR A 517 -12.12 10.90 -27.11
N ALA A 518 -12.45 10.16 -26.04
CA ALA A 518 -13.76 10.21 -25.41
C ALA A 518 -13.69 10.94 -24.05
N PHE A 519 -14.48 12.01 -23.90
CA PHE A 519 -14.66 12.75 -22.66
C PHE A 519 -16.07 12.43 -22.12
N SER A 520 -16.18 11.66 -21.04
CA SER A 520 -17.48 11.20 -20.54
C SER A 520 -17.65 11.10 -19.03
N GLY A 521 -18.86 11.34 -18.52
CA GLY A 521 -19.16 11.22 -17.09
C GLY A 521 -18.38 12.18 -16.19
N ASN A 522 -17.76 13.24 -16.73
CA ASN A 522 -16.92 14.14 -15.93
C ASN A 522 -17.75 15.29 -15.35
N HIS A 523 -17.32 15.76 -14.17
CA HIS A 523 -17.77 17.03 -13.60
C HIS A 523 -16.68 18.08 -13.82
N ILE A 524 -16.95 19.08 -14.66
CA ILE A 524 -15.99 20.09 -15.10
C ILE A 524 -16.53 21.48 -14.79
N TYR A 525 -16.11 22.06 -13.66
CA TYR A 525 -16.78 23.25 -13.14
C TYR A 525 -15.91 24.22 -12.37
N GLU A 526 -16.36 25.46 -12.24
CA GLU A 526 -15.66 26.52 -11.49
C GLU A 526 -14.21 26.78 -12.00
N ASN A 527 -13.88 26.42 -13.24
CA ASN A 527 -12.58 26.73 -13.82
C ASN A 527 -12.55 28.20 -14.28
N GLY A 528 -11.40 28.86 -14.22
CA GLY A 528 -11.27 30.30 -14.43
C GLY A 528 -11.56 30.78 -15.86
N LYS A 529 -11.45 29.88 -16.85
CA LYS A 529 -11.81 30.09 -18.25
C LYS A 529 -12.82 29.04 -18.70
N ASP A 530 -12.46 28.11 -19.58
CA ASP A 530 -13.41 27.18 -20.18
C ASP A 530 -13.51 25.85 -19.42
N GLY A 531 -14.63 25.16 -19.55
CA GLY A 531 -14.71 23.76 -19.15
C GLY A 531 -13.77 22.90 -19.99
N ILE A 532 -13.98 22.87 -21.30
CA ILE A 532 -13.12 22.20 -22.28
C ILE A 532 -12.68 23.21 -23.34
N ASN A 533 -11.37 23.35 -23.57
CA ASN A 533 -10.80 24.20 -24.62
C ASN A 533 -9.93 23.35 -25.57
N MET A 534 -10.20 23.44 -26.87
CA MET A 534 -9.38 22.82 -27.92
C MET A 534 -8.86 23.90 -28.87
N ASN A 535 -7.53 24.02 -28.96
CA ASN A 535 -6.87 25.06 -29.73
C ASN A 535 -5.58 24.53 -30.40
N TYR A 536 -5.69 24.17 -31.68
CA TYR A 536 -4.54 23.76 -32.49
C TYR A 536 -4.01 24.92 -33.33
N SER A 537 -2.70 25.16 -33.24
CA SER A 537 -2.04 26.31 -33.83
C SER A 537 -1.93 26.24 -35.36
N TYR A 538 -2.07 25.05 -35.95
CA TYR A 538 -1.92 24.83 -37.39
C TYR A 538 -3.22 24.32 -38.01
N PRO A 539 -3.75 24.98 -39.07
CA PRO A 539 -4.99 24.57 -39.73
C PRO A 539 -4.96 23.15 -40.32
N THR A 540 -3.77 22.62 -40.60
CA THR A 540 -3.59 21.24 -41.10
C THR A 540 -3.87 20.19 -40.04
N VAL A 541 -3.86 20.57 -38.76
CA VAL A 541 -4.16 19.68 -37.64
C VAL A 541 -5.63 19.81 -37.27
N LYS A 542 -6.29 18.67 -37.13
CA LYS A 542 -7.73 18.58 -36.98
C LYS A 542 -8.12 17.93 -35.66
N ASN A 543 -9.26 18.36 -35.12
CA ASN A 543 -9.99 17.69 -34.07
C ASN A 543 -10.83 16.57 -34.71
N LEU A 544 -10.27 15.36 -34.78
CA LEU A 544 -10.88 14.21 -35.47
C LEU A 544 -11.58 13.26 -34.50
N ASN A 545 -12.79 12.81 -34.83
CA ASN A 545 -13.42 11.61 -34.24
C ASN A 545 -13.61 11.67 -32.70
N ASN A 546 -13.57 12.85 -32.10
CA ASN A 546 -13.68 13.00 -30.64
C ASN A 546 -15.14 12.95 -30.21
N VAL A 547 -15.39 12.43 -29.01
CA VAL A 547 -16.73 12.44 -28.40
C VAL A 547 -16.66 13.18 -27.08
N ILE A 548 -17.51 14.19 -26.91
CA ILE A 548 -17.74 14.88 -25.64
C ILE A 548 -19.18 14.58 -25.25
N GLY A 549 -19.40 13.62 -24.35
CA GLY A 549 -20.77 13.30 -23.96
C GLY A 549 -20.97 12.82 -22.54
N ASP A 550 -22.19 12.98 -22.04
CA ASP A 550 -22.55 12.64 -20.65
C ASP A 550 -21.70 13.37 -19.58
N ASN A 551 -21.34 14.63 -19.81
CA ASN A 551 -20.59 15.44 -18.83
C ASN A 551 -21.48 16.49 -18.15
N GLU A 552 -21.14 16.85 -16.91
CA GLU A 552 -21.63 18.06 -16.25
C GLU A 552 -20.58 19.18 -16.35
N ILE A 553 -20.89 20.23 -17.12
CA ILE A 553 -19.96 21.33 -17.42
C ILE A 553 -20.59 22.66 -17.00
N TYR A 554 -20.18 23.23 -15.87
CA TYR A 554 -20.91 24.36 -15.32
C TYR A 554 -20.09 25.37 -14.54
N ARG A 555 -20.57 26.61 -14.42
CA ARG A 555 -19.92 27.67 -13.64
C ARG A 555 -18.46 27.93 -14.00
N ASN A 556 -18.07 27.63 -15.24
CA ASN A 556 -16.74 28.01 -15.72
C ASN A 556 -16.74 29.51 -16.08
N GLY A 557 -15.57 30.13 -15.99
CA GLY A 557 -15.39 31.56 -16.11
C GLY A 557 -15.78 32.12 -17.48
N ARG A 558 -15.62 31.34 -18.55
CA ARG A 558 -15.94 31.73 -19.93
C ARG A 558 -16.87 30.72 -20.62
N HIS A 559 -16.36 29.74 -21.37
CA HIS A 559 -17.21 28.81 -22.12
C HIS A 559 -17.43 27.48 -21.39
N GLY A 560 -18.52 26.78 -21.69
CA GLY A 560 -18.63 25.37 -21.35
C GLY A 560 -17.63 24.55 -22.18
N ILE A 561 -17.83 24.54 -23.50
CA ILE A 561 -16.92 23.94 -24.48
C ILE A 561 -16.50 25.02 -25.48
N SER A 562 -15.20 25.11 -25.78
CA SER A 562 -14.63 26.07 -26.72
C SER A 562 -13.71 25.38 -27.74
N LEU A 563 -14.04 25.52 -29.02
CA LEU A 563 -13.27 25.03 -30.16
C LEU A 563 -12.71 26.22 -30.93
N GLU A 564 -11.44 26.55 -30.69
CA GLU A 564 -10.81 27.80 -31.14
C GLU A 564 -9.75 27.60 -32.23
N GLY A 565 -9.19 26.40 -32.37
CA GLY A 565 -8.16 26.11 -33.36
C GLY A 565 -8.19 24.66 -33.85
N GLY A 566 -7.91 24.48 -35.15
CA GLY A 566 -7.93 23.21 -35.86
C GLY A 566 -9.34 22.75 -36.26
N ASP A 567 -9.54 22.42 -37.54
CA ASP A 567 -10.85 22.01 -38.06
C ASP A 567 -11.43 20.83 -37.27
N VAL A 568 -12.73 20.86 -37.03
CA VAL A 568 -13.47 19.80 -36.35
C VAL A 568 -14.10 18.88 -37.39
N VAL A 569 -13.84 17.59 -37.28
CA VAL A 569 -14.39 16.59 -38.19
C VAL A 569 -14.85 15.38 -37.40
N ASN A 570 -16.10 14.97 -37.62
CA ASN A 570 -16.69 13.80 -36.98
C ASN A 570 -16.62 13.86 -35.45
N MET A 571 -16.94 15.01 -34.87
CA MET A 571 -17.02 15.19 -33.42
C MET A 571 -18.48 15.20 -32.97
N ASP A 572 -18.78 14.50 -31.88
CA ASP A 572 -20.10 14.52 -31.26
C ASP A 572 -20.03 15.18 -29.89
N ILE A 573 -20.79 16.27 -29.72
CA ILE A 573 -21.06 16.91 -28.44
C ILE A 573 -22.49 16.53 -28.04
N MET A 574 -22.64 15.51 -27.21
CA MET A 574 -23.97 14.92 -26.95
C MET A 574 -24.27 14.59 -25.50
N ASP A 575 -25.55 14.64 -25.12
CA ASP A 575 -26.02 14.24 -23.79
C ASP A 575 -25.34 14.95 -22.61
N ASN A 576 -24.72 16.11 -22.82
CA ASN A 576 -24.09 16.89 -21.76
C ASN A 576 -25.10 17.77 -21.03
N ARG A 577 -24.83 18.07 -19.75
CA ARG A 577 -25.45 19.16 -19.01
C ARG A 577 -24.47 20.32 -18.94
N ILE A 578 -24.70 21.36 -19.74
CA ILE A 578 -23.85 22.54 -19.82
C ILE A 578 -24.63 23.75 -19.33
N TYR A 579 -24.24 24.31 -18.18
CA TYR A 579 -25.04 25.36 -17.56
C TYR A 579 -24.27 26.38 -16.75
N ASP A 580 -24.86 27.58 -16.60
CA ASP A 580 -24.32 28.65 -15.75
C ASP A 580 -22.85 29.00 -16.08
N ASN A 581 -22.38 28.87 -17.32
CA ASN A 581 -21.01 29.29 -17.66
C ASN A 581 -20.94 30.81 -17.90
N GLY A 582 -19.74 31.35 -18.07
CA GLY A 582 -19.52 32.79 -18.26
C GLY A 582 -19.41 33.59 -16.96
N GLN A 583 -18.96 32.96 -15.88
CA GLN A 583 -18.94 33.55 -14.52
C GLN A 583 -18.02 34.77 -14.38
N THR A 584 -16.95 34.84 -15.16
CA THR A 584 -15.94 35.91 -15.06
C THR A 584 -15.85 36.75 -16.33
N THR A 585 -16.10 36.15 -17.49
CA THR A 585 -16.10 36.79 -18.80
C THR A 585 -17.27 36.24 -19.61
N ALA A 586 -17.88 37.06 -20.46
CA ALA A 586 -18.97 36.63 -21.32
C ALA A 586 -18.59 35.35 -22.08
N GLY A 587 -19.45 34.33 -22.00
CA GLY A 587 -19.18 33.07 -22.67
C GLY A 587 -20.43 32.22 -22.92
N HIS A 588 -20.33 31.37 -23.93
CA HIS A 588 -21.38 30.49 -24.45
C HIS A 588 -21.34 29.09 -23.80
N ALA A 589 -22.43 28.34 -23.91
CA ALA A 589 -22.42 26.92 -23.53
C ALA A 589 -21.48 26.14 -24.45
N VAL A 590 -21.66 26.28 -25.77
CA VAL A 590 -20.77 25.72 -26.81
C VAL A 590 -20.32 26.84 -27.75
N ASN A 591 -19.00 27.03 -27.87
CA ASN A 591 -18.35 28.01 -28.73
C ASN A 591 -17.56 27.30 -29.85
N ILE A 592 -17.90 27.58 -31.11
CA ILE A 592 -17.32 26.95 -32.31
C ILE A 592 -16.77 28.04 -33.23
N GLN A 593 -15.47 28.30 -33.17
CA GLN A 593 -14.83 29.35 -33.97
C GLN A 593 -14.15 28.82 -35.24
N VAL A 594 -14.11 27.50 -35.39
CA VAL A 594 -13.41 26.78 -36.46
C VAL A 594 -14.39 26.07 -37.39
N PRO A 595 -13.99 25.76 -38.63
CA PRO A 595 -14.78 24.89 -39.50
C PRO A 595 -15.13 23.57 -38.82
N MET A 596 -16.39 23.17 -38.92
CA MET A 596 -16.91 21.93 -38.34
C MET A 596 -17.65 21.12 -39.41
N SER A 597 -17.34 19.83 -39.52
CA SER A 597 -17.95 18.98 -40.52
C SER A 597 -18.30 17.57 -40.05
N ARG A 598 -19.38 17.00 -40.57
CA ARG A 598 -19.86 15.64 -40.26
C ARG A 598 -20.03 15.41 -38.74
N SER A 599 -20.49 16.42 -38.03
CA SER A 599 -20.40 16.48 -36.56
C SER A 599 -21.76 16.81 -35.96
N SER A 600 -21.95 16.59 -34.66
CA SER A 600 -23.21 16.93 -34.00
C SER A 600 -23.03 17.69 -32.68
N VAL A 601 -24.00 18.55 -32.39
CA VAL A 601 -24.27 19.12 -31.07
C VAL A 601 -25.71 18.75 -30.74
N SER A 602 -25.92 17.62 -30.06
CA SER A 602 -27.24 17.01 -29.95
C SER A 602 -27.61 16.52 -28.55
N ASN A 603 -28.90 16.48 -28.22
CA ASN A 603 -29.42 15.98 -26.93
C ASN A 603 -28.89 16.68 -25.67
N ASN A 604 -28.21 17.81 -25.78
CA ASN A 604 -27.61 18.50 -24.63
C ASN A 604 -28.65 19.30 -23.84
N LYS A 605 -28.35 19.57 -22.57
CA LYS A 605 -29.06 20.52 -21.73
C LYS A 605 -28.21 21.79 -21.63
N LEU A 606 -28.53 22.81 -22.42
CA LEU A 606 -27.76 24.05 -22.58
C LEU A 606 -28.49 25.21 -21.89
N ARG A 607 -28.22 25.40 -20.59
CA ARG A 607 -29.10 26.21 -19.73
C ARG A 607 -28.36 27.32 -19.00
N ASP A 608 -29.06 28.38 -18.66
CA ASP A 608 -28.68 29.24 -17.54
C ASP A 608 -29.83 29.21 -16.53
N THR A 609 -29.51 28.88 -15.30
CA THR A 609 -30.50 28.72 -14.21
C THR A 609 -30.42 29.85 -13.18
N GLN A 610 -29.57 30.85 -13.44
CA GLN A 610 -29.36 31.98 -12.55
C GLN A 610 -30.42 33.07 -12.78
N SER A 611 -30.69 33.88 -11.75
CA SER A 611 -31.61 35.02 -11.86
C SER A 611 -31.09 36.11 -12.81
N THR A 612 -29.77 36.19 -12.95
CA THR A 612 -29.08 37.04 -13.91
C THR A 612 -28.22 36.12 -14.77
N PRO A 613 -28.64 35.87 -16.02
CA PRO A 613 -27.92 34.95 -16.89
C PRO A 613 -26.49 35.42 -17.17
N THR A 614 -25.52 34.51 -17.03
CA THR A 614 -24.12 34.74 -17.39
C THR A 614 -23.75 34.02 -18.69
N GLN A 615 -24.38 32.88 -18.95
CA GLN A 615 -24.18 32.10 -20.18
C GLN A 615 -24.92 32.77 -21.34
N GLN A 616 -24.18 33.11 -22.40
CA GLN A 616 -24.67 33.98 -23.47
C GLN A 616 -25.57 33.24 -24.47
N TYR A 617 -25.02 32.35 -25.29
CA TYR A 617 -25.76 31.57 -26.28
C TYR A 617 -25.66 30.08 -25.93
N PRO A 618 -26.71 29.26 -26.16
CA PRO A 618 -26.60 27.80 -26.13
C PRO A 618 -25.51 27.29 -27.08
N VAL A 619 -25.56 27.71 -28.35
CA VAL A 619 -24.53 27.42 -29.35
C VAL A 619 -24.18 28.70 -30.09
N PHE A 620 -22.89 29.03 -30.10
CA PHE A 620 -22.31 30.14 -30.83
C PHE A 620 -21.30 29.59 -31.85
N ALA A 621 -21.56 29.78 -33.14
CA ALA A 621 -20.72 29.26 -34.21
C ALA A 621 -20.44 30.33 -35.28
N THR A 622 -19.16 30.67 -35.44
CA THR A 622 -18.66 31.56 -36.50
C THR A 622 -17.94 30.80 -37.62
N GLY A 623 -17.45 29.59 -37.33
CA GLY A 623 -16.83 28.71 -38.32
C GLY A 623 -17.82 28.17 -39.35
N ALA A 624 -17.33 27.75 -40.52
CA ALA A 624 -18.15 27.13 -41.55
C ALA A 624 -18.66 25.76 -41.09
N LEU A 625 -19.96 25.51 -41.25
CA LEU A 625 -20.65 24.29 -40.85
C LEU A 625 -21.05 23.48 -42.09
N THR A 626 -20.58 22.25 -42.20
CA THR A 626 -20.89 21.34 -43.33
C THR A 626 -21.31 19.97 -42.85
N ASP A 627 -22.53 19.52 -43.13
CA ASP A 627 -23.06 18.25 -42.59
C ASP A 627 -23.03 18.24 -41.06
N VAL A 628 -23.58 19.29 -40.44
CA VAL A 628 -23.59 19.45 -38.98
C VAL A 628 -25.03 19.44 -38.46
N ASP A 629 -25.29 18.62 -37.45
CA ASP A 629 -26.59 18.56 -36.77
C ASP A 629 -26.54 19.27 -35.42
N ILE A 630 -27.43 20.24 -35.20
CA ILE A 630 -27.60 20.98 -33.94
C ILE A 630 -29.04 20.83 -33.47
N SER A 631 -29.40 19.61 -33.06
CA SER A 631 -30.80 19.22 -32.83
C SER A 631 -31.02 18.64 -31.44
N PHE A 632 -32.27 18.67 -30.97
CA PHE A 632 -32.70 18.07 -29.69
C PHE A 632 -32.03 18.66 -28.43
N ASN A 633 -31.49 19.89 -28.51
CA ASN A 633 -30.90 20.55 -27.35
C ASN A 633 -31.99 21.31 -26.57
N HIS A 634 -32.01 21.14 -25.25
CA HIS A 634 -32.88 21.93 -24.37
C HIS A 634 -32.18 23.23 -23.99
N CYS A 635 -32.63 24.34 -24.56
CA CYS A 635 -31.97 25.63 -24.55
C CYS A 635 -32.81 26.65 -23.75
N VAL A 636 -32.44 26.92 -22.49
CA VAL A 636 -33.30 27.71 -21.58
C VAL A 636 -32.48 28.71 -20.77
N GLY A 637 -32.98 29.95 -20.65
CA GLY A 637 -32.51 30.94 -19.67
C GLY A 637 -31.22 31.68 -20.05
N ASN A 638 -30.55 31.30 -21.14
CA ASN A 638 -29.32 31.98 -21.60
C ASN A 638 -29.59 33.47 -21.92
N ALA A 639 -28.58 34.33 -21.76
CA ALA A 639 -28.71 35.78 -21.95
C ALA A 639 -29.21 36.15 -23.36
N GLN A 640 -28.76 35.41 -24.37
CA GLN A 640 -29.32 35.38 -25.71
C GLN A 640 -29.77 33.95 -26.01
N ASN A 641 -31.00 33.64 -25.61
CA ASN A 641 -31.58 32.30 -25.73
C ASN A 641 -32.01 31.98 -27.18
N THR A 642 -31.04 31.89 -28.09
CA THR A 642 -31.18 31.53 -29.51
C THR A 642 -29.88 30.90 -30.04
N LEU A 643 -29.90 30.22 -31.18
CA LEU A 643 -28.66 29.72 -31.81
C LEU A 643 -28.01 30.85 -32.62
N SER A 644 -26.71 31.13 -32.40
CA SER A 644 -25.97 32.13 -33.18
C SER A 644 -25.06 31.44 -34.18
N LEU A 645 -25.53 31.24 -35.41
CA LEU A 645 -24.84 30.49 -36.47
C LEU A 645 -24.50 31.40 -37.66
N THR A 646 -23.42 32.17 -37.55
CA THR A 646 -23.05 33.22 -38.53
C THR A 646 -22.15 32.71 -39.66
N GLY A 647 -21.46 31.58 -39.44
CA GLY A 647 -20.66 30.93 -40.48
C GLY A 647 -21.47 30.44 -41.69
N ALA A 648 -20.76 30.11 -42.77
CA ALA A 648 -21.35 29.47 -43.94
C ALA A 648 -21.98 28.13 -43.54
N LYS A 649 -23.19 27.84 -44.02
CA LYS A 649 -23.96 26.64 -43.66
C LYS A 649 -24.23 25.81 -44.90
N THR A 650 -23.78 24.56 -44.90
CA THR A 650 -24.04 23.57 -45.97
C THR A 650 -24.64 22.32 -45.34
N ARG A 651 -25.91 22.03 -45.63
CA ARG A 651 -26.64 20.86 -45.07
C ARG A 651 -26.55 20.82 -43.53
N VAL A 652 -26.89 21.94 -42.90
CA VAL A 652 -26.94 22.09 -41.44
C VAL A 652 -28.37 21.93 -40.98
N THR A 653 -28.60 21.11 -39.96
CA THR A 653 -29.92 20.87 -39.35
C THR A 653 -29.99 21.44 -37.96
N THR A 654 -31.14 22.01 -37.59
CA THR A 654 -31.38 22.62 -36.27
C THR A 654 -32.72 22.18 -35.68
N PHE A 655 -33.12 20.93 -35.93
CA PHE A 655 -34.45 20.43 -35.63
C PHE A 655 -34.67 20.31 -34.10
N ILE A 656 -35.78 20.88 -33.63
CA ILE A 656 -36.30 20.71 -32.27
C ILE A 656 -35.27 21.13 -31.20
N ASN A 657 -35.13 22.42 -30.96
CA ASN A 657 -34.36 22.95 -29.83
C ASN A 657 -35.32 23.65 -28.86
N PRO A 658 -36.01 22.93 -27.96
CA PRO A 658 -37.01 23.54 -27.09
C PRO A 658 -36.41 24.61 -26.17
N GLY A 659 -37.16 25.70 -26.01
CA GLY A 659 -36.83 26.84 -25.15
C GLY A 659 -36.29 28.07 -25.88
N ILE A 660 -35.89 27.94 -27.15
CA ILE A 660 -35.61 29.09 -28.03
C ILE A 660 -36.79 29.29 -28.99
N ASP A 661 -37.10 30.55 -29.31
CA ASP A 661 -38.04 30.86 -30.39
C ASP A 661 -37.38 30.54 -31.74
N LEU A 662 -38.09 29.78 -32.58
CA LEU A 662 -37.62 29.32 -33.90
C LEU A 662 -37.55 30.44 -34.94
#